data_AF-A0A538PSK5-F1
#
_entry.id   AF-A0A538PSK5-F1
#
_cell.length_a   1.000
_cell.length_b   1.000
_cell.length_c   1.000
_cell.angle_alpha   90.00
_cell.angle_beta   90.00
_cell.angle_gamma   90.00
#
_symmetry.space_group_name_H-M   'P 1'
#
loop_
_entity.id
_entity.type
_entity.pdbx_description
1 polymer ?
#
loop_
_entity_poly.entity_id
_entity_poly.type
_entity_poly.pdbx_seq_one_letter_code
_entity_poly.pdbx_strand_id
1 'polypeptide(L)'
;MDRAGMERLLTAIEGQLRRAWLAMIGHLRETNRVAQVAGRMQVRDPGAVLHGVEDAAASFAAAEHNAYVTAGQAAARWLRRQFAKRGSCVAKKLLNFDPGDAIATAWAEQNRLDLIRELATEQRILIRDALIGGAMRGVNPRVTAAEIRDAIGLTSYQERIVANYRAQLEAGQYAEALARQLSHGQSDRAIAAAARTQVALTQAQIDTAVERYRANWIAYRAEVIARTEALRVAHQGTEELYRQAIARGDLQADQLERTWNTAHDGRVRTSHRVMDAQTVGFGERFRTGEGTELRFPGDPDAPASETAQCRCVVSTRVHGGAGGADAGVPAGADDLEADAELEEEGAAEEAEAADEEAAGDDAGADDVAADEGTDDAAVEGAEAAFTGDADELLDEVGLGGEPAQPAPPRYLQQAQQQQLQRAERRLVERQATHAATRADLEAATAAHEQATAELVAARREVDGFRIGVSAVGDGSEIARLGEAPDVVPARVPLASHPPSRSGMSAAPTRNELPGDPHRTAPEPLRDTIVPSDQPAPVGYEAMEYNGELYYRQRITGRSYTPAQYTERERDAARGWSFDLTGPNDRQLSIPGYQAREVLSRSMIEQGRAPELRYRSERTGQTYTAEQIASGEAAEAESFLIEEERRPQPRRRLLGRIRSLFSGRD
;
A
#
# COMPACT_ATOMS: atom_id res chain seq x y z
N MET A 1 17.53 -22.52 5.56
CA MET A 1 16.65 -23.28 6.48
C MET A 1 15.85 -24.26 5.64
N ASP A 2 15.54 -25.46 6.12
CA ASP A 2 14.63 -26.36 5.38
C ASP A 2 13.18 -25.85 5.42
N ARG A 3 12.35 -26.36 4.50
CA ARG A 3 10.94 -25.94 4.33
C ARG A 3 10.15 -26.06 5.64
N ALA A 4 10.19 -27.22 6.28
CA ALA A 4 9.42 -27.49 7.49
C ALA A 4 9.90 -26.65 8.69
N GLY A 5 11.20 -26.34 8.76
CA GLY A 5 11.75 -25.38 9.72
C GLY A 5 11.19 -23.96 9.52
N MET A 6 11.12 -23.51 8.27
CA MET A 6 10.57 -22.19 7.92
C MET A 6 9.06 -22.11 8.19
N GLU A 7 8.30 -23.14 7.82
CA GLU A 7 6.85 -23.20 8.07
C GLU A 7 6.53 -23.15 9.58
N ARG A 8 7.29 -23.86 10.44
CA ARG A 8 7.16 -23.76 11.91
C ARG A 8 7.53 -22.39 12.45
N LEU A 9 8.62 -21.78 11.96
CA LEU A 9 9.06 -20.44 12.34
C LEU A 9 7.99 -19.40 12.02
N LEU A 10 7.39 -19.48 10.83
CA LEU A 10 6.30 -18.60 10.41
C LEU A 10 5.05 -18.76 11.28
N THR A 11 4.64 -19.99 11.62
CA THR A 11 3.50 -20.21 12.54
C THR A 11 3.73 -19.58 13.91
N ALA A 12 4.94 -19.70 14.47
CA ALA A 12 5.28 -19.10 15.76
C ALA A 12 5.23 -17.56 15.71
N ILE A 13 5.86 -16.96 14.68
CA ILE A 13 5.90 -15.50 14.52
C ILE A 13 4.51 -14.93 14.18
N GLU A 14 3.72 -15.56 13.32
CA GLU A 14 2.33 -15.15 13.03
C GLU A 14 1.49 -15.15 14.33
N GLY A 15 1.69 -16.15 15.20
CA GLY A 15 1.08 -16.20 16.53
C GLY A 15 1.50 -15.04 17.43
N GLN A 16 2.79 -14.72 17.48
CA GLN A 16 3.35 -13.63 18.29
C GLN A 16 2.86 -12.26 17.81
N LEU A 17 3.03 -11.94 16.52
CA LEU A 17 2.64 -10.64 15.96
C LEU A 17 1.13 -10.42 16.03
N ARG A 18 0.31 -11.46 15.83
CA ARG A 18 -1.14 -11.35 16.00
C ARG A 18 -1.54 -10.97 17.43
N ARG A 19 -0.86 -11.53 18.45
CA ARG A 19 -1.07 -11.13 19.86
C ARG A 19 -0.62 -9.70 20.11
N ALA A 20 0.58 -9.33 19.65
CA ALA A 20 1.11 -7.97 19.79
C ALA A 20 0.20 -6.91 19.16
N TRP A 21 -0.32 -7.17 17.95
CA TRP A 21 -1.28 -6.26 17.28
C TRP A 21 -2.58 -6.11 18.08
N LEU A 22 -3.15 -7.22 18.57
CA LEU A 22 -4.38 -7.17 19.36
C LEU A 22 -4.18 -6.45 20.70
N ALA A 23 -3.05 -6.66 21.37
CA ALA A 23 -2.67 -5.94 22.58
C ALA A 23 -2.50 -4.43 22.32
N MET A 24 -1.81 -4.05 21.25
CA MET A 24 -1.65 -2.65 20.82
C MET A 24 -3.01 -1.96 20.60
N ILE A 25 -3.93 -2.60 19.87
CA ILE A 25 -5.28 -2.05 19.63
C ILE A 25 -6.12 -2.02 20.91
N GLY A 26 -6.01 -3.03 21.78
CA GLY A 26 -6.66 -3.06 23.09
C GLY A 26 -6.22 -1.87 23.95
N HIS A 27 -4.91 -1.71 24.14
CA HIS A 27 -4.31 -0.58 24.85
C HIS A 27 -4.78 0.78 24.30
N LEU A 28 -4.78 0.96 22.97
CA LEU A 28 -5.30 2.19 22.37
C LEU A 28 -6.78 2.42 22.66
N ARG A 29 -7.65 1.39 22.64
CA ARG A 29 -9.09 1.52 22.97
C ARG A 29 -9.36 1.77 24.46
N GLU A 30 -8.42 1.40 25.33
CA GLU A 30 -8.46 1.61 26.79
C GLU A 30 -7.95 2.99 27.21
N THR A 31 -6.84 3.44 26.61
CA THR A 31 -6.22 4.77 26.79
C THR A 31 -7.02 5.90 26.13
N ASN A 32 -7.93 5.55 25.20
CA ASN A 32 -8.79 6.49 24.48
C ASN A 32 -10.27 6.24 24.79
N ARG A 33 -10.68 6.33 26.06
CA ARG A 33 -12.10 6.26 26.45
C ARG A 33 -12.87 7.45 25.90
N VAL A 34 -14.15 7.27 25.60
CA VAL A 34 -15.03 8.28 24.98
C VAL A 34 -14.97 9.64 25.68
N ALA A 35 -14.93 9.66 27.02
CA ALA A 35 -14.83 10.89 27.79
C ALA A 35 -13.49 11.65 27.59
N GLN A 36 -12.38 10.92 27.45
CA GLN A 36 -11.05 11.49 27.22
C GLN A 36 -10.93 12.02 25.79
N VAL A 37 -11.39 11.25 24.80
CA VAL A 37 -11.44 11.67 23.39
C VAL A 37 -12.32 12.91 23.22
N ALA A 38 -13.52 12.93 23.82
CA ALA A 38 -14.42 14.09 23.78
C ALA A 38 -13.83 15.34 24.47
N GLY A 39 -12.98 15.16 25.48
CA GLY A 39 -12.21 16.25 26.10
C GLY A 39 -11.13 16.78 25.16
N ARG A 40 -10.34 15.90 24.56
CA ARG A 40 -9.26 16.26 23.62
C ARG A 40 -9.77 16.89 22.33
N MET A 41 -10.96 16.51 21.85
CA MET A 41 -11.64 17.16 20.72
C MET A 41 -11.95 18.66 20.91
N GLN A 42 -11.93 19.18 22.14
CA GLN A 42 -12.09 20.62 22.39
C GLN A 42 -10.81 21.41 22.08
N VAL A 43 -9.66 20.74 22.05
CA VAL A 43 -8.39 21.29 21.60
C VAL A 43 -8.39 21.32 20.07
N ARG A 44 -7.96 22.44 19.48
CA ARG A 44 -7.89 22.61 18.01
C ARG A 44 -6.68 21.92 17.37
N ASP A 45 -6.38 20.69 17.80
CA ASP A 45 -5.36 19.84 17.19
C ASP A 45 -5.95 18.44 16.90
N PRO A 46 -6.24 18.11 15.63
CA PRO A 46 -6.70 16.78 15.24
C PRO A 46 -5.68 15.66 15.55
N GLY A 47 -4.39 15.98 15.63
CA GLY A 47 -3.34 15.02 16.00
C GLY A 47 -3.40 14.61 17.47
N ALA A 48 -3.84 15.51 18.36
CA ALA A 48 -3.93 15.27 19.79
C ALA A 48 -5.21 14.53 20.24
N VAL A 49 -6.13 14.18 19.33
CA VAL A 49 -7.41 13.54 19.68
C VAL A 49 -7.19 12.15 20.28
N LEU A 50 -6.29 11.37 19.69
CA LEU A 50 -5.84 10.07 20.22
C LEU A 50 -4.51 10.24 20.96
N HIS A 51 -4.39 9.57 22.10
CA HIS A 51 -3.20 9.54 22.95
C HIS A 51 -2.54 8.16 22.88
N GLY A 52 -1.21 8.11 23.01
CA GLY A 52 -0.40 6.87 23.00
C GLY A 52 -0.23 6.20 21.63
N VAL A 53 -0.57 6.86 20.51
CA VAL A 53 -0.48 6.25 19.17
C VAL A 53 0.97 5.92 18.78
N GLU A 54 1.92 6.80 19.11
CA GLU A 54 3.34 6.61 18.80
C GLU A 54 3.96 5.50 19.67
N ASP A 55 3.62 5.47 20.97
CA ASP A 55 4.08 4.44 21.92
C ASP A 55 3.51 3.06 21.58
N ALA A 56 2.23 3.00 21.22
CA ALA A 56 1.57 1.78 20.78
C ALA A 56 2.21 1.22 19.50
N ALA A 57 2.47 2.08 18.50
CA ALA A 57 3.21 1.67 17.30
C ALA A 57 4.65 1.22 17.65
N ALA A 58 5.36 1.94 18.53
CA ALA A 58 6.70 1.54 18.96
C ALA A 58 6.71 0.16 19.63
N SER A 59 5.68 -0.17 20.42
CA SER A 59 5.51 -1.51 21.03
C SER A 59 5.32 -2.60 19.98
N PHE A 60 4.49 -2.40 18.95
CA PHE A 60 4.35 -3.39 17.87
C PHE A 60 5.63 -3.53 17.04
N ALA A 61 6.32 -2.43 16.72
CA ALA A 61 7.62 -2.47 16.04
C ALA A 61 8.69 -3.22 16.86
N ALA A 62 8.67 -3.10 18.19
CA ALA A 62 9.55 -3.89 19.06
C ALA A 62 9.23 -5.39 18.99
N ALA A 63 7.94 -5.77 18.90
CA ALA A 63 7.54 -7.16 18.69
C ALA A 63 7.99 -7.70 17.32
N GLU A 64 7.92 -6.89 16.25
CA GLU A 64 8.47 -7.23 14.94
C GLU A 64 10.00 -7.37 14.96
N HIS A 65 10.71 -6.51 15.70
CA HIS A 65 12.15 -6.65 15.86
C HIS A 65 12.52 -7.92 16.62
N ASN A 66 11.82 -8.24 17.71
CA ASN A 66 12.04 -9.49 18.44
C ASN A 66 11.77 -10.72 17.56
N ALA A 67 10.76 -10.67 16.68
CA ALA A 67 10.49 -11.72 15.70
C ALA A 67 11.59 -11.86 14.62
N TYR A 68 12.13 -10.74 14.13
CA TYR A 68 13.28 -10.71 13.21
C TYR A 68 14.54 -11.32 13.85
N VAL A 69 14.86 -10.95 15.10
CA VAL A 69 15.98 -11.53 15.86
C VAL A 69 15.76 -13.03 16.07
N THR A 70 14.55 -13.44 16.46
CA THR A 70 14.15 -14.84 16.63
C THR A 70 14.38 -15.65 15.34
N ALA A 71 14.04 -15.09 14.18
CA ALA A 71 14.26 -15.72 12.88
C ALA A 71 15.76 -15.92 12.56
N GLY A 72 16.58 -14.89 12.78
CA GLY A 72 18.03 -14.98 12.63
C GLY A 72 18.66 -16.04 13.54
N GLN A 73 18.27 -16.06 14.82
CA GLN A 73 18.72 -17.07 15.79
C GLN A 73 18.22 -18.50 15.45
N ALA A 74 16.99 -18.64 14.96
CA ALA A 74 16.46 -19.93 14.50
C ALA A 74 17.23 -20.46 13.29
N ALA A 75 17.55 -19.59 12.33
CA ALA A 75 18.40 -19.92 11.20
C ALA A 75 19.83 -20.27 11.63
N ALA A 76 20.37 -19.63 12.68
CA ALA A 76 21.70 -19.91 13.22
C ALA A 76 21.77 -21.31 13.84
N ARG A 77 20.78 -21.64 14.69
CA ARG A 77 20.59 -22.98 15.26
C ARG A 77 20.39 -24.05 14.19
N TRP A 78 19.68 -23.73 13.10
CA TRP A 78 19.56 -24.64 11.96
C TRP A 78 20.90 -24.87 11.26
N LEU A 79 21.63 -23.80 10.94
CA LEU A 79 22.89 -23.87 10.19
C LEU A 79 23.96 -24.65 10.97
N ARG A 80 24.10 -24.41 12.28
CA ARG A 80 24.98 -25.20 13.16
C ARG A 80 24.68 -26.71 13.13
N ARG A 81 23.40 -27.10 13.11
CA ARG A 81 22.98 -28.51 12.98
C ARG A 81 23.31 -29.10 11.61
N GLN A 82 23.29 -28.31 10.53
CA GLN A 82 23.66 -28.79 9.19
C GLN A 82 25.16 -29.05 9.04
N PHE A 83 26.02 -28.25 9.65
CA PHE A 83 27.47 -28.47 9.65
C PHE A 83 27.87 -29.64 10.55
N ALA A 84 27.28 -29.76 11.75
CA ALA A 84 27.50 -30.90 12.65
C ALA A 84 27.16 -32.24 11.97
N LYS A 85 26.02 -32.33 11.26
CA LYS A 85 25.64 -33.53 10.48
C LYS A 85 26.59 -33.89 9.33
N ARG A 86 27.46 -32.97 8.90
CA ARG A 86 28.39 -33.14 7.78
C ARG A 86 29.84 -33.42 8.23
N GLY A 87 30.09 -33.59 9.53
CA GLY A 87 31.45 -33.77 10.07
C GLY A 87 32.35 -32.54 9.89
N SER A 88 31.78 -31.38 9.56
CA SER A 88 32.54 -30.13 9.39
C SER A 88 32.54 -29.35 10.70
N CYS A 89 33.70 -29.31 11.35
CA CYS A 89 33.92 -28.59 12.60
C CYS A 89 33.99 -27.07 12.40
N VAL A 90 32.90 -26.45 11.93
CA VAL A 90 32.76 -24.98 11.99
C VAL A 90 32.60 -24.60 13.47
N ALA A 91 33.48 -23.73 13.96
CA ALA A 91 33.48 -23.32 15.36
C ALA A 91 32.11 -22.74 15.76
N LYS A 92 31.47 -23.31 16.79
CA LYS A 92 30.09 -22.97 17.21
C LYS A 92 29.87 -21.46 17.45
N LYS A 93 30.94 -20.74 17.80
CA LYS A 93 30.98 -19.31 18.09
C LYS A 93 30.83 -18.39 16.86
N LEU A 94 31.18 -18.90 15.66
CA LEU A 94 31.18 -18.14 14.41
C LEU A 94 29.79 -18.04 13.79
N LEU A 95 29.03 -19.13 13.75
CA LEU A 95 27.68 -19.17 13.17
C LEU A 95 26.59 -18.66 14.12
N ASN A 96 26.76 -17.44 14.63
CA ASN A 96 25.77 -16.73 15.44
C ASN A 96 25.12 -15.58 14.67
N PHE A 97 23.89 -15.25 15.07
CA PHE A 97 23.20 -14.04 14.65
C PHE A 97 23.54 -12.91 15.61
N ASP A 98 23.99 -11.77 15.10
CA ASP A 98 24.25 -10.56 15.88
C ASP A 98 23.08 -9.58 15.70
N PRO A 99 22.24 -9.37 16.74
CA PRO A 99 21.16 -8.37 16.68
C PRO A 99 21.70 -6.93 16.72
N GLY A 100 22.92 -6.72 17.22
CA GLY A 100 23.59 -5.42 17.31
C GLY A 100 24.38 -5.03 16.06
N ASP A 101 24.36 -5.85 15.01
CA ASP A 101 24.96 -5.47 13.73
C ASP A 101 24.31 -4.17 13.19
N ALA A 102 25.10 -3.35 12.51
CA ALA A 102 24.65 -2.05 12.00
C ALA A 102 23.48 -2.18 11.01
N ILE A 103 23.39 -3.26 10.23
CA ILE A 103 22.28 -3.53 9.30
C ILE A 103 21.04 -3.96 10.07
N ALA A 104 21.18 -4.87 11.04
CA ALA A 104 20.08 -5.32 11.90
C ALA A 104 19.47 -4.16 12.71
N THR A 105 20.32 -3.29 13.25
CA THR A 105 19.92 -2.09 14.01
C THR A 105 19.26 -1.05 13.10
N ALA A 106 19.82 -0.78 11.91
CA ALA A 106 19.24 0.16 10.96
C ALA A 106 17.88 -0.30 10.42
N TRP A 107 17.72 -1.61 10.18
CA TRP A 107 16.44 -2.21 9.81
C TRP A 107 15.40 -2.02 10.93
N ALA A 108 15.78 -2.25 12.20
CA ALA A 108 14.89 -2.11 13.34
C ALA A 108 14.35 -0.68 13.49
N GLU A 109 15.24 0.32 13.42
CA GLU A 109 14.85 1.72 13.52
C GLU A 109 14.03 2.18 12.31
N GLN A 110 14.37 1.73 11.09
CA GLN A 110 13.54 2.03 9.93
C GLN A 110 12.13 1.44 10.05
N ASN A 111 12.02 0.15 10.40
CA ASN A 111 10.74 -0.54 10.59
C ASN A 111 9.86 0.19 11.63
N ARG A 112 10.46 0.60 12.75
CA ARG A 112 9.79 1.39 13.79
C ARG A 112 9.26 2.73 13.27
N LEU A 113 10.10 3.48 12.55
CA LEU A 113 9.72 4.78 12.00
C LEU A 113 8.64 4.69 10.93
N ASP A 114 8.70 3.68 10.06
CA ASP A 114 7.72 3.49 8.98
C ASP A 114 6.36 3.07 9.54
N LEU A 115 6.31 2.12 10.48
CA LEU A 115 5.07 1.73 11.18
C LEU A 115 4.41 2.90 11.93
N ILE A 116 5.19 3.73 12.66
CA ILE A 116 4.67 4.92 13.35
C ILE A 116 4.00 5.87 12.35
N ARG A 117 4.61 6.09 11.18
CA ARG A 117 4.05 6.95 10.12
C ARG A 117 2.77 6.37 9.53
N GLU A 118 2.75 5.07 9.23
CA GLU A 118 1.59 4.41 8.64
C GLU A 118 0.39 4.42 9.59
N LEU A 119 0.58 4.00 10.85
CA LEU A 119 -0.48 4.00 11.84
C LEU A 119 -1.00 5.43 12.10
N ALA A 120 -0.11 6.40 12.29
CA ALA A 120 -0.51 7.80 12.48
C ALA A 120 -1.26 8.37 11.26
N THR A 121 -0.90 7.97 10.04
CA THR A 121 -1.58 8.40 8.82
C THR A 121 -2.99 7.80 8.73
N GLU A 122 -3.14 6.49 8.98
CA GLU A 122 -4.43 5.82 9.02
C GLU A 122 -5.35 6.43 10.09
N GLN A 123 -4.85 6.65 11.32
CA GLN A 123 -5.63 7.25 12.40
C GLN A 123 -6.05 8.69 12.08
N ARG A 124 -5.19 9.52 11.47
CA ARG A 124 -5.56 10.89 11.06
C ARG A 124 -6.70 10.93 10.05
N ILE A 125 -6.76 9.96 9.13
CA ILE A 125 -7.86 9.84 8.16
C ILE A 125 -9.16 9.50 8.89
N LEU A 126 -9.15 8.46 9.74
CA LEU A 126 -10.31 8.05 10.54
C LEU A 126 -10.87 9.19 11.42
N ILE A 127 -9.98 9.88 12.15
CA ILE A 127 -10.34 11.02 13.01
C ILE A 127 -10.96 12.13 12.16
N ARG A 128 -10.35 12.47 11.01
CA ARG A 128 -10.88 13.50 10.10
C ARG A 128 -12.26 13.13 9.56
N ASP A 129 -12.45 11.89 9.11
CA ASP A 129 -13.72 11.40 8.56
C ASP A 129 -14.84 11.48 9.61
N ALA A 130 -14.56 11.03 10.84
CA ALA A 130 -15.50 11.11 11.96
C ALA A 130 -15.81 12.56 12.39
N LEU A 131 -14.79 13.43 12.47
CA LEU A 131 -14.99 14.85 12.81
C LEU A 131 -15.82 15.59 11.76
N ILE A 132 -15.54 15.39 10.46
CA ILE A 132 -16.31 16.01 9.37
C ILE A 132 -17.73 15.47 9.36
N GLY A 133 -17.90 14.14 9.38
CA GLY A 133 -19.22 13.52 9.42
C GLY A 133 -20.04 13.95 10.62
N GLY A 134 -19.42 14.04 11.80
CA GLY A 134 -20.06 14.49 13.03
C GLY A 134 -20.50 15.95 12.96
N ALA A 135 -19.62 16.84 12.50
CA ALA A 135 -19.93 18.26 12.33
C ALA A 135 -21.06 18.49 11.33
N MET A 136 -21.07 17.78 10.19
CA MET A 136 -22.13 17.87 9.18
C MET A 136 -23.49 17.38 9.69
N ARG A 137 -23.52 16.37 10.57
CA ARG A 137 -24.75 15.87 11.21
C ARG A 137 -25.20 16.69 12.43
N GLY A 138 -24.37 17.63 12.91
CA GLY A 138 -24.64 18.38 14.15
C GLY A 138 -24.69 17.50 15.41
N VAL A 139 -24.03 16.34 15.41
CA VAL A 139 -24.05 15.42 16.57
C VAL A 139 -23.19 15.93 17.72
N ASN A 140 -23.54 15.50 18.93
CA ASN A 140 -22.80 15.87 20.15
C ASN A 140 -21.34 15.36 20.08
N PRO A 141 -20.33 16.13 20.52
CA PRO A 141 -18.93 15.68 20.55
C PRO A 141 -18.68 14.33 21.24
N ARG A 142 -19.50 13.93 22.22
CA ARG A 142 -19.43 12.60 22.85
C ARG A 142 -19.81 11.45 21.91
N VAL A 143 -20.72 11.68 20.96
CA VAL A 143 -21.10 10.69 19.94
C VAL A 143 -19.96 10.53 18.94
N THR A 144 -19.43 11.64 18.41
CA THR A 144 -18.26 11.60 17.53
C THR A 144 -17.02 10.99 18.23
N ALA A 145 -16.83 11.25 19.52
CA ALA A 145 -15.77 10.61 20.30
C ALA A 145 -15.96 9.09 20.46
N ALA A 146 -17.20 8.61 20.49
CA ALA A 146 -17.49 7.18 20.43
C ALA A 146 -17.21 6.62 19.03
N GLU A 147 -17.66 7.27 17.96
CA GLU A 147 -17.33 6.91 16.56
C GLU A 147 -15.80 6.80 16.35
N ILE A 148 -15.03 7.77 16.85
CA ILE A 148 -13.55 7.77 16.77
C ILE A 148 -12.95 6.61 17.56
N ARG A 149 -13.39 6.39 18.80
CA ARG A 149 -12.89 5.27 19.63
C ARG A 149 -13.21 3.92 18.99
N ASP A 150 -14.41 3.78 18.46
CA ASP A 150 -14.91 2.55 17.89
C ASP A 150 -14.14 2.18 16.62
N ALA A 151 -13.74 3.16 15.81
CA ALA A 151 -12.88 2.99 14.63
C ALA A 151 -11.43 2.56 14.94
N ILE A 152 -10.94 2.71 16.17
CA ILE A 152 -9.58 2.27 16.55
C ILE A 152 -9.45 0.76 16.29
N GLY A 153 -8.51 0.41 15.40
CA GLY A 153 -8.24 -0.97 14.98
C GLY A 153 -8.82 -1.36 13.62
N LEU A 154 -9.53 -0.47 12.92
CA LEU A 154 -10.09 -0.70 11.58
C LEU A 154 -9.61 0.37 10.57
N THR A 155 -9.65 0.04 9.26
CA THR A 155 -9.56 1.04 8.17
C THR A 155 -10.88 1.82 8.02
N SER A 156 -10.86 3.01 7.39
CA SER A 156 -12.11 3.71 6.99
C SER A 156 -13.05 2.83 6.14
N TYR A 157 -12.48 1.91 5.35
CA TYR A 157 -13.26 0.96 4.56
C TYR A 157 -13.97 -0.09 5.44
N GLN A 158 -13.26 -0.68 6.41
CA GLN A 158 -13.83 -1.65 7.35
C GLN A 158 -14.82 -0.99 8.31
N GLU A 159 -14.55 0.23 8.78
CA GLU A 159 -15.51 1.00 9.59
C GLU A 159 -16.83 1.18 8.84
N ARG A 160 -16.77 1.56 7.56
CA ARG A 160 -17.97 1.68 6.72
C ARG A 160 -18.72 0.35 6.55
N ILE A 161 -18.04 -0.79 6.57
CA ILE A 161 -18.70 -2.11 6.57
C ILE A 161 -19.46 -2.34 7.89
N VAL A 162 -18.86 -2.00 9.04
CA VAL A 162 -19.49 -2.12 10.36
C VAL A 162 -20.66 -1.15 10.52
N ALA A 163 -20.51 0.11 10.09
CA ALA A 163 -21.59 1.10 10.07
C ALA A 163 -22.77 0.68 9.18
N ASN A 164 -22.49 0.11 8.00
CA ASN A 164 -23.53 -0.45 7.13
C ASN A 164 -24.25 -1.66 7.76
N TYR A 165 -23.55 -2.48 8.55
CA TYR A 165 -24.17 -3.58 9.29
C TYR A 165 -25.08 -3.07 10.41
N ARG A 166 -24.67 -2.04 11.17
CA ARG A 166 -25.55 -1.33 12.12
C ARG A 166 -26.84 -0.84 11.44
N ALA A 167 -26.70 -0.11 10.34
CA ALA A 167 -27.83 0.45 9.60
C ALA A 167 -28.80 -0.64 9.09
N GLN A 168 -28.31 -1.82 8.69
CA GLN A 168 -29.16 -2.95 8.33
C GLN A 168 -29.94 -3.51 9.52
N LEU A 169 -29.31 -3.67 10.69
CA LEU A 169 -29.99 -4.14 11.89
C LEU A 169 -31.07 -3.15 12.37
N GLU A 170 -30.79 -1.85 12.29
CA GLU A 170 -31.73 -0.77 12.62
C GLU A 170 -32.90 -0.70 11.62
N ALA A 171 -32.65 -0.97 10.33
CA ALA A 171 -33.66 -1.02 9.28
C ALA A 171 -34.45 -2.36 9.22
N GLY A 172 -34.16 -3.33 10.09
CA GLY A 172 -34.80 -4.66 10.07
C GLY A 172 -34.34 -5.58 8.94
N GLN A 173 -33.27 -5.22 8.22
CA GLN A 173 -32.66 -5.97 7.11
C GLN A 173 -31.78 -7.12 7.63
N TYR A 174 -32.41 -8.02 8.39
CA TYR A 174 -31.72 -9.07 9.14
C TYR A 174 -31.14 -10.17 8.24
N ALA A 175 -31.74 -10.43 7.08
CA ALA A 175 -31.22 -11.42 6.13
C ALA A 175 -29.91 -10.94 5.50
N GLU A 176 -29.87 -9.67 5.11
CA GLU A 176 -28.70 -8.99 4.54
C GLU A 176 -27.58 -8.84 5.58
N ALA A 177 -27.93 -8.57 6.85
CA ALA A 177 -26.99 -8.52 7.95
C ALA A 177 -26.32 -9.89 8.22
N LEU A 178 -27.10 -10.98 8.23
CA LEU A 178 -26.62 -12.36 8.40
C LEU A 178 -25.82 -12.89 7.19
N ALA A 179 -26.01 -12.30 6.01
CA ALA A 179 -25.28 -12.65 4.80
C ALA A 179 -23.90 -11.95 4.70
N ARG A 180 -23.55 -11.04 5.62
CA ARG A 180 -22.26 -10.34 5.57
C ARG A 180 -21.12 -11.27 6.00
N GLN A 181 -19.99 -11.16 5.30
CA GLN A 181 -18.75 -11.81 5.73
C GLN A 181 -18.40 -11.39 7.18
N LEU A 182 -17.95 -12.36 7.97
CA LEU A 182 -17.59 -12.24 9.39
C LEU A 182 -18.75 -11.94 10.37
N SER A 183 -20.03 -12.02 9.96
CA SER A 183 -21.15 -11.87 10.92
C SER A 183 -21.20 -13.01 11.94
N HIS A 184 -20.81 -14.21 11.49
CA HIS A 184 -20.99 -15.49 12.18
C HIS A 184 -20.47 -15.49 13.61
N GLY A 185 -21.41 -15.42 14.55
CA GLY A 185 -21.16 -15.44 15.98
C GLY A 185 -22.45 -15.63 16.76
N GLN A 186 -22.38 -15.59 18.10
CA GLN A 186 -23.56 -15.88 18.94
C GLN A 186 -24.71 -14.87 18.75
N SER A 187 -24.44 -13.67 18.18
CA SER A 187 -25.48 -12.69 17.81
C SER A 187 -26.41 -13.21 16.72
N ASP A 188 -25.91 -14.05 15.81
CA ASP A 188 -26.68 -14.53 14.66
C ASP A 188 -27.89 -15.36 15.11
N ARG A 189 -27.84 -16.02 16.28
CA ARG A 189 -29.00 -16.70 16.86
C ARG A 189 -30.13 -15.72 17.22
N ALA A 190 -29.78 -14.54 17.75
CA ALA A 190 -30.76 -13.49 18.10
C ALA A 190 -31.27 -12.77 16.84
N ILE A 191 -30.38 -12.43 15.90
CA ILE A 191 -30.73 -11.78 14.63
C ILE A 191 -31.62 -12.72 13.78
N ALA A 192 -31.28 -14.01 13.68
CA ALA A 192 -32.10 -15.00 12.98
C ALA A 192 -33.41 -15.31 13.71
N ALA A 193 -33.47 -15.15 15.04
CA ALA A 193 -34.73 -15.20 15.77
C ALA A 193 -35.62 -14.00 15.41
N ALA A 194 -35.09 -12.78 15.47
CA ALA A 194 -35.78 -11.55 15.06
C ALA A 194 -36.27 -11.61 13.60
N ALA A 195 -35.43 -12.13 12.68
CA ALA A 195 -35.81 -12.36 11.29
C ALA A 195 -37.02 -13.31 11.14
N ARG A 196 -37.09 -14.39 11.93
CA ARG A 196 -38.21 -15.34 11.90
C ARG A 196 -39.47 -14.82 12.59
N THR A 197 -39.32 -14.13 13.73
CA THR A 197 -40.46 -13.67 14.54
C THR A 197 -40.99 -12.30 14.14
N GLN A 198 -40.26 -11.58 13.27
CA GLN A 198 -40.55 -10.19 12.89
C GLN A 198 -40.60 -9.23 14.09
N VAL A 199 -39.93 -9.59 15.19
CA VAL A 199 -39.77 -8.73 16.37
C VAL A 199 -38.49 -7.92 16.20
N ALA A 200 -38.60 -6.60 16.24
CA ALA A 200 -37.44 -5.71 16.13
C ALA A 200 -36.46 -5.91 17.30
N LEU A 201 -35.17 -5.93 16.98
CA LEU A 201 -34.10 -5.94 17.98
C LEU A 201 -34.12 -4.64 18.80
N THR A 202 -33.82 -4.73 20.10
CA THR A 202 -33.60 -3.54 20.93
C THR A 202 -32.26 -2.90 20.58
N GLN A 203 -32.10 -1.59 20.83
CA GLN A 203 -30.83 -0.89 20.56
C GLN A 203 -29.64 -1.56 21.27
N ALA A 204 -29.80 -2.00 22.52
CA ALA A 204 -28.76 -2.75 23.23
C ALA A 204 -28.37 -4.09 22.55
N GLN A 205 -29.33 -4.78 21.91
CA GLN A 205 -29.04 -5.99 21.12
C GLN A 205 -28.30 -5.65 19.82
N ILE A 206 -28.66 -4.54 19.17
CA ILE A 206 -27.97 -4.02 17.98
C ILE A 206 -26.53 -3.64 18.34
N ASP A 207 -26.32 -2.84 19.38
CA ASP A 207 -25.00 -2.43 19.87
C ASP A 207 -24.12 -3.64 20.19
N THR A 208 -24.66 -4.64 20.90
CA THR A 208 -23.95 -5.90 21.22
C THR A 208 -23.56 -6.67 19.94
N ALA A 209 -24.43 -6.68 18.93
CA ALA A 209 -24.13 -7.33 17.66
C ALA A 209 -23.09 -6.56 16.83
N VAL A 210 -23.15 -5.23 16.84
CA VAL A 210 -22.21 -4.35 16.14
C VAL A 210 -20.81 -4.43 16.77
N GLU A 211 -20.68 -4.41 18.10
CA GLU A 211 -19.37 -4.52 18.76
C GLU A 211 -18.74 -5.91 18.55
N ARG A 212 -19.53 -6.99 18.54
CA ARG A 212 -19.04 -8.32 18.14
C ARG A 212 -18.60 -8.36 16.68
N TYR A 213 -19.36 -7.75 15.77
CA TYR A 213 -18.99 -7.69 14.36
C TYR A 213 -17.70 -6.88 14.14
N ARG A 214 -17.54 -5.77 14.86
CA ARG A 214 -16.31 -4.97 14.94
C ARG A 214 -15.13 -5.80 15.46
N ALA A 215 -15.29 -6.53 16.56
CA ALA A 215 -14.26 -7.41 17.11
C ALA A 215 -13.81 -8.48 16.10
N ASN A 216 -14.74 -9.08 15.35
CA ASN A 216 -14.42 -10.03 14.28
C ASN A 216 -13.58 -9.37 13.16
N TRP A 217 -13.89 -8.13 12.76
CA TRP A 217 -13.09 -7.39 11.78
C TRP A 217 -11.70 -6.99 12.30
N ILE A 218 -11.57 -6.61 13.58
CA ILE A 218 -10.29 -6.33 14.22
C ILE A 218 -9.43 -7.60 14.27
N ALA A 219 -10.01 -8.74 14.66
CA ALA A 219 -9.33 -10.04 14.68
C ALA A 219 -8.87 -10.48 13.27
N TYR A 220 -9.72 -10.31 12.26
CA TYR A 220 -9.36 -10.58 10.86
C TYR A 220 -8.23 -9.66 10.36
N ARG A 221 -8.28 -8.36 10.67
CA ARG A 221 -7.19 -7.42 10.34
C ARG A 221 -5.87 -7.84 11.02
N ALA A 222 -5.93 -8.21 12.29
CA ALA A 222 -4.76 -8.68 13.03
C ALA A 222 -4.13 -9.93 12.39
N GLU A 223 -4.94 -10.88 11.91
CA GLU A 223 -4.46 -12.06 11.17
C GLU A 223 -3.80 -11.67 9.83
N VAL A 224 -4.43 -10.78 9.05
CA VAL A 224 -3.90 -10.35 7.73
C VAL A 224 -2.57 -9.61 7.87
N ILE A 225 -2.45 -8.75 8.87
CA ILE A 225 -1.20 -8.05 9.19
C ILE A 225 -0.17 -9.08 9.68
N ALA A 226 -0.46 -9.80 10.76
CA ALA A 226 0.49 -10.76 11.34
C ALA A 226 1.03 -11.77 10.32
N ARG A 227 0.22 -12.25 9.38
CA ARG A 227 0.67 -13.14 8.30
C ARG A 227 1.63 -12.48 7.32
N THR A 228 1.36 -11.24 6.95
CA THR A 228 2.21 -10.49 6.00
C THR A 228 3.53 -10.12 6.66
N GLU A 229 3.47 -9.65 7.91
CA GLU A 229 4.65 -9.21 8.65
C GLU A 229 5.49 -10.38 9.15
N ALA A 230 4.88 -11.48 9.61
CA ALA A 230 5.60 -12.70 9.97
C ALA A 230 6.42 -13.23 8.80
N LEU A 231 5.85 -13.23 7.59
CA LEU A 231 6.54 -13.66 6.39
C LEU A 231 7.74 -12.77 6.07
N ARG A 232 7.53 -11.45 6.13
CA ARG A 232 8.55 -10.42 5.92
C ARG A 232 9.71 -10.57 6.91
N VAL A 233 9.44 -10.52 8.23
CA VAL A 233 10.49 -10.56 9.26
C VAL A 233 11.19 -11.92 9.34
N ALA A 234 10.48 -13.04 9.15
CA ALA A 234 11.09 -14.37 9.18
C ALA A 234 12.10 -14.59 8.06
N HIS A 235 11.76 -14.15 6.84
CA HIS A 235 12.69 -14.21 5.72
C HIS A 235 13.80 -13.17 5.82
N GLN A 236 13.53 -11.93 6.26
CA GLN A 236 14.55 -10.91 6.47
C GLN A 236 15.59 -11.34 7.51
N GLY A 237 15.18 -11.81 8.70
CA GLY A 237 16.12 -12.25 9.75
C GLY A 237 16.91 -13.50 9.35
N THR A 238 16.27 -14.43 8.62
CA THR A 238 16.96 -15.61 8.07
C THR A 238 18.01 -15.22 7.02
N GLU A 239 17.71 -14.28 6.12
CA GLU A 239 18.70 -13.78 5.17
C GLU A 239 19.82 -13.00 5.84
N GLU A 240 19.52 -12.21 6.86
CA GLU A 240 20.52 -11.40 7.53
C GLU A 240 21.58 -12.27 8.22
N LEU A 241 21.18 -13.36 8.87
CA LEU A 241 22.15 -14.35 9.35
C LEU A 241 23.12 -14.79 8.23
N TYR A 242 22.59 -15.10 7.05
CA TYR A 242 23.43 -15.56 5.94
C TYR A 242 24.35 -14.45 5.44
N ARG A 243 23.89 -13.18 5.39
CA ARG A 243 24.75 -12.03 5.12
C ARG A 243 25.87 -11.89 6.15
N GLN A 244 25.55 -11.96 7.44
CA GLN A 244 26.52 -11.85 8.52
C GLN A 244 27.55 -13.00 8.50
N ALA A 245 27.12 -14.24 8.30
CA ALA A 245 28.01 -15.40 8.18
C ALA A 245 28.95 -15.28 6.97
N ILE A 246 28.45 -14.78 5.84
CA ILE A 246 29.27 -14.52 4.64
C ILE A 246 30.24 -13.36 4.88
N ALA A 247 29.80 -12.27 5.53
CA ALA A 247 30.63 -11.10 5.83
C ALA A 247 31.78 -11.43 6.81
N ARG A 248 31.59 -12.38 7.72
CA ARG A 248 32.63 -12.91 8.61
C ARG A 248 33.54 -13.95 7.95
N GLY A 249 33.15 -14.50 6.80
CA GLY A 249 33.86 -15.57 6.10
C GLY A 249 33.53 -16.99 6.59
N ASP A 250 32.56 -17.14 7.49
CA ASP A 250 32.11 -18.42 8.05
C ASP A 250 31.40 -19.31 7.00
N LEU A 251 31.01 -18.70 5.88
CA LEU A 251 30.19 -19.27 4.82
C LEU A 251 30.53 -18.53 3.51
N GLN A 252 30.55 -19.24 2.38
CA GLN A 252 30.67 -18.62 1.05
C GLN A 252 29.29 -18.59 0.37
N ALA A 253 29.03 -17.57 -0.45
CA ALA A 253 27.70 -17.36 -1.06
C ALA A 253 27.30 -18.49 -2.03
N ASP A 254 28.28 -19.13 -2.68
CA ASP A 254 28.11 -20.28 -3.57
C ASP A 254 27.79 -21.59 -2.82
N GLN A 255 28.02 -21.65 -1.50
CA GLN A 255 27.56 -22.75 -0.66
C GLN A 255 26.06 -22.71 -0.37
N LEU A 256 25.37 -21.60 -0.70
CA LEU A 256 23.96 -21.39 -0.41
C LEU A 256 23.10 -21.40 -1.68
N GLU A 257 22.31 -22.46 -1.80
CA GLU A 257 21.28 -22.60 -2.82
C GLU A 257 19.90 -22.37 -2.19
N ARG A 258 19.08 -21.52 -2.81
CA ARG A 258 17.78 -21.06 -2.29
C ARG A 258 16.68 -21.53 -3.22
N THR A 259 15.70 -22.27 -2.68
CA THR A 259 14.56 -22.79 -3.46
C THR A 259 13.27 -22.16 -2.99
N TRP A 260 12.45 -21.70 -3.92
CA TRP A 260 11.11 -21.19 -3.68
C TRP A 260 10.10 -22.34 -3.59
N ASN A 261 9.30 -22.37 -2.52
CA ASN A 261 8.30 -23.39 -2.28
C ASN A 261 6.94 -22.70 -2.13
N THR A 262 5.95 -23.09 -2.92
CA THR A 262 4.59 -22.58 -2.77
C THR A 262 3.81 -23.32 -1.69
N ALA A 263 2.65 -22.78 -1.31
CA ALA A 263 1.73 -23.43 -0.38
C ALA A 263 0.97 -24.64 -1.00
N HIS A 264 1.14 -24.92 -2.31
CA HIS A 264 0.48 -26.01 -3.03
C HIS A 264 -1.06 -26.04 -2.93
N ASP A 265 -1.70 -24.87 -2.79
CA ASP A 265 -3.16 -24.75 -2.65
C ASP A 265 -3.81 -23.82 -3.68
N GLY A 266 -5.15 -23.87 -3.75
CA GLY A 266 -5.94 -23.04 -4.67
C GLY A 266 -5.83 -21.53 -4.44
N ARG A 267 -5.28 -21.10 -3.30
CA ARG A 267 -5.07 -19.68 -2.93
C ARG A 267 -3.65 -19.19 -3.28
N VAL A 268 -2.76 -20.02 -3.82
CA VAL A 268 -1.49 -19.55 -4.40
C VAL A 268 -1.80 -18.70 -5.64
N ARG A 269 -1.30 -17.45 -5.68
CA ARG A 269 -1.48 -16.54 -6.81
C ARG A 269 -0.81 -17.07 -8.09
N THR A 270 -1.40 -16.77 -9.25
CA THR A 270 -0.94 -17.31 -10.54
C THR A 270 0.52 -16.93 -10.86
N SER A 271 0.94 -15.71 -10.54
CA SER A 271 2.34 -15.26 -10.67
C SER A 271 3.33 -16.11 -9.86
N HIS A 272 2.90 -16.71 -8.75
CA HIS A 272 3.74 -17.51 -7.86
C HIS A 272 3.65 -19.02 -8.14
N ARG A 273 2.60 -19.52 -8.80
CA ARG A 273 2.46 -20.95 -9.13
C ARG A 273 3.65 -21.46 -9.97
N VAL A 274 4.12 -20.64 -10.92
CA VAL A 274 5.28 -20.96 -11.78
C VAL A 274 6.64 -20.77 -11.10
N MET A 275 6.66 -20.25 -9.86
CA MET A 275 7.88 -20.12 -9.07
C MET A 275 8.18 -21.37 -8.24
N ASP A 276 7.28 -22.34 -8.17
CA ASP A 276 7.51 -23.54 -7.37
C ASP A 276 8.76 -24.31 -7.85
N ALA A 277 9.59 -24.74 -6.90
CA ALA A 277 10.91 -25.32 -7.12
C ALA A 277 11.94 -24.44 -7.86
N GLN A 278 11.62 -23.19 -8.20
CA GLN A 278 12.59 -22.23 -8.73
C GLN A 278 13.74 -22.08 -7.74
N THR A 279 14.97 -22.19 -8.25
CA THR A 279 16.17 -22.27 -7.42
C THR A 279 17.21 -21.27 -7.92
N VAL A 280 17.81 -20.52 -6.99
CA VAL A 280 18.76 -19.42 -7.24
C VAL A 280 19.89 -19.45 -6.20
N GLY A 281 21.04 -18.87 -6.51
CA GLY A 281 22.14 -18.68 -5.56
C GLY A 281 21.82 -17.63 -4.48
N PHE A 282 22.69 -17.52 -3.46
CA PHE A 282 22.56 -16.45 -2.49
C PHE A 282 22.91 -15.07 -3.08
N GLY A 283 22.05 -14.08 -2.85
CA GLY A 283 22.13 -12.75 -3.46
C GLY A 283 21.39 -12.61 -4.80
N GLU A 284 21.05 -13.72 -5.46
CA GLU A 284 20.21 -13.72 -6.65
C GLU A 284 18.71 -13.56 -6.30
N ARG A 285 17.94 -13.02 -7.25
CA ARG A 285 16.50 -12.78 -7.12
C ARG A 285 15.70 -13.87 -7.84
N PHE A 286 14.59 -14.28 -7.24
CA PHE A 286 13.58 -15.09 -7.90
C PHE A 286 12.75 -14.23 -8.86
N ARG A 287 12.29 -14.80 -9.98
CA ARG A 287 11.38 -14.13 -10.92
C ARG A 287 9.97 -14.69 -10.80
N THR A 288 8.98 -13.83 -10.65
CA THR A 288 7.56 -14.22 -10.72
C THR A 288 7.14 -14.46 -12.16
N GLY A 289 5.99 -15.12 -12.36
CA GLY A 289 5.38 -15.29 -13.68
C GLY A 289 4.97 -13.99 -14.38
N GLU A 290 4.92 -12.86 -13.65
CA GLU A 290 4.70 -11.52 -14.23
C GLU A 290 6.03 -10.75 -14.46
N GLY A 291 7.18 -11.38 -14.17
CA GLY A 291 8.51 -10.79 -14.36
C GLY A 291 9.02 -9.94 -13.18
N THR A 292 8.27 -9.84 -12.08
CA THR A 292 8.74 -9.16 -10.85
C THR A 292 9.93 -9.91 -10.24
N GLU A 293 10.95 -9.20 -9.77
CA GLU A 293 12.12 -9.81 -9.12
C GLU A 293 12.08 -9.73 -7.59
N LEU A 294 11.83 -10.86 -6.92
CA LEU A 294 11.71 -10.97 -5.46
C LEU A 294 12.99 -11.50 -4.83
N ARG A 295 13.46 -10.89 -3.74
CA ARG A 295 14.50 -11.50 -2.88
C ARG A 295 13.94 -12.75 -2.20
N PHE A 296 12.76 -12.65 -1.60
CA PHE A 296 12.09 -13.69 -0.80
C PHE A 296 10.56 -13.44 -0.73
N PRO A 297 9.76 -14.39 -0.24
CA PRO A 297 8.34 -14.18 0.03
C PRO A 297 8.14 -13.06 1.06
N GLY A 298 7.34 -12.04 0.75
CA GLY A 298 7.19 -10.88 1.64
C GLY A 298 8.31 -9.83 1.53
N ASP A 299 9.04 -9.80 0.41
CA ASP A 299 10.04 -8.76 0.10
C ASP A 299 9.42 -7.34 0.13
N PRO A 300 9.79 -6.44 1.07
CA PRO A 300 9.20 -5.10 1.15
C PRO A 300 9.56 -4.18 -0.03
N ASP A 301 10.57 -4.52 -0.83
CA ASP A 301 10.93 -3.73 -2.03
C ASP A 301 10.02 -4.08 -3.23
N ALA A 302 9.08 -5.03 -3.07
CA ALA A 302 8.23 -5.55 -4.13
C ALA A 302 6.75 -5.13 -3.95
N PRO A 303 5.98 -5.00 -5.05
CA PRO A 303 4.60 -4.53 -4.99
C PRO A 303 3.69 -5.45 -4.18
N ALA A 304 2.72 -4.85 -3.47
CA ALA A 304 1.77 -5.54 -2.61
C ALA A 304 1.04 -6.73 -3.27
N SER A 305 0.84 -6.69 -4.60
CA SER A 305 0.25 -7.78 -5.39
C SER A 305 1.04 -9.09 -5.32
N GLU A 306 2.36 -9.03 -5.12
CA GLU A 306 3.28 -10.17 -5.06
C GLU A 306 3.66 -10.53 -3.60
N THR A 307 3.35 -9.68 -2.62
CA THR A 307 3.83 -9.82 -1.23
C THR A 307 2.70 -10.01 -0.21
N ALA A 308 1.63 -9.22 -0.27
CA ALA A 308 0.54 -9.24 0.72
C ALA A 308 -0.19 -10.59 0.79
N GLN A 309 -0.43 -11.09 2.00
CA GLN A 309 -1.02 -12.42 2.25
C GLN A 309 -0.31 -13.60 1.53
N CYS A 310 0.96 -13.44 1.16
CA CYS A 310 1.74 -14.54 0.60
C CYS A 310 1.91 -15.66 1.64
N ARG A 311 2.00 -16.91 1.16
CA ARG A 311 2.21 -18.12 1.98
C ARG A 311 3.23 -19.06 1.33
N CYS A 312 4.04 -18.53 0.42
CA CYS A 312 5.20 -19.23 -0.13
C CYS A 312 6.35 -19.13 0.88
N VAL A 313 7.27 -20.09 0.88
CA VAL A 313 8.45 -20.09 1.74
C VAL A 313 9.71 -20.35 0.92
N VAL A 314 10.80 -19.64 1.22
CA VAL A 314 12.12 -19.98 0.71
C VAL A 314 12.81 -20.96 1.65
N SER A 315 13.22 -22.10 1.11
CA SER A 315 14.12 -23.04 1.75
C SER A 315 15.56 -22.81 1.26
N THR A 316 16.53 -23.27 2.02
CA THR A 316 17.96 -23.13 1.70
C THR A 316 18.66 -24.46 1.89
N ARG A 317 19.41 -24.88 0.88
CA ARG A 317 20.35 -25.99 0.92
C ARG A 317 21.75 -25.43 1.12
N VAL A 318 22.55 -26.11 1.94
CA VAL A 318 23.97 -25.79 2.18
C VAL A 318 24.81 -26.87 1.52
N HIS A 319 25.75 -26.47 0.66
CA HIS A 319 26.67 -27.36 -0.05
C HIS A 319 28.02 -27.42 0.68
N GLY A 320 28.67 -28.60 0.64
CA GLY A 320 30.09 -28.69 0.98
C GLY A 320 30.90 -28.03 -0.13
N GLY A 321 31.83 -27.14 0.22
CA GLY A 321 32.57 -26.36 -0.77
C GLY A 321 33.47 -27.24 -1.65
N ALA A 322 33.23 -27.23 -2.96
CA ALA A 322 34.09 -27.88 -3.95
C ALA A 322 35.19 -26.91 -4.44
N GLY A 323 36.06 -26.49 -3.52
CA GLY A 323 37.16 -25.56 -3.80
C GLY A 323 37.60 -24.83 -2.54
N GLY A 324 38.76 -25.20 -1.99
CA GLY A 324 39.25 -24.62 -0.72
C GLY A 324 40.23 -25.47 0.09
N ALA A 325 40.62 -26.65 -0.40
CA ALA A 325 41.70 -27.44 0.20
C ALA A 325 43.11 -26.92 -0.20
N ASP A 326 43.33 -25.61 -0.07
CA ASP A 326 44.66 -24.98 0.03
C ASP A 326 44.53 -23.47 0.31
N ALA A 327 44.27 -23.12 1.58
CA ALA A 327 44.49 -21.79 2.12
C ALA A 327 45.14 -21.96 3.49
N GLY A 328 46.47 -21.87 3.53
CA GLY A 328 47.29 -22.37 4.63
C GLY A 328 46.95 -21.76 5.99
N VAL A 329 46.66 -22.64 6.96
CA VAL A 329 46.75 -22.30 8.38
C VAL A 329 48.22 -22.01 8.69
N PRO A 330 48.59 -20.83 9.24
CA PRO A 330 49.95 -20.63 9.73
C PRO A 330 50.15 -21.53 10.96
N ALA A 331 51.12 -22.45 10.88
CA ALA A 331 51.49 -23.32 11.98
C ALA A 331 51.96 -22.50 13.19
N GLY A 332 51.45 -22.82 14.39
CA GLY A 332 51.81 -22.07 15.60
C GLY A 332 50.91 -22.27 16.82
N ALA A 333 50.67 -23.51 17.23
CA ALA A 333 50.32 -23.89 18.60
C ALA A 333 50.32 -25.43 18.72
N ASP A 334 51.48 -26.00 19.06
CA ASP A 334 51.55 -27.37 19.57
C ASP A 334 51.05 -27.40 21.04
N ASP A 335 50.83 -28.62 21.53
CA ASP A 335 50.60 -29.00 22.94
C ASP A 335 49.31 -28.53 23.62
N LEU A 336 48.32 -29.43 23.68
CA LEU A 336 48.06 -30.24 24.88
C LEU A 336 46.92 -31.26 24.62
N GLU A 337 47.29 -32.51 24.36
CA GLU A 337 46.39 -33.66 24.52
C GLU A 337 46.38 -34.13 25.98
N ALA A 338 45.19 -34.49 26.49
CA ALA A 338 45.00 -35.46 27.57
C ALA A 338 43.53 -35.91 27.61
N ASP A 339 43.29 -37.18 27.27
CA ASP A 339 42.55 -38.20 28.04
C ASP A 339 41.13 -37.86 28.62
N ALA A 340 40.12 -38.75 28.59
CA ALA A 340 39.96 -40.05 27.92
C ALA A 340 38.47 -40.47 27.94
N GLU A 341 38.10 -41.33 26.97
CA GLU A 341 37.30 -42.56 27.12
C GLU A 341 35.82 -42.60 27.59
N LEU A 342 35.00 -43.29 26.75
CA LEU A 342 33.91 -44.22 27.09
C LEU A 342 32.58 -43.62 27.63
N GLU A 343 31.36 -44.14 27.36
CA GLU A 343 30.89 -45.40 26.74
C GLU A 343 29.75 -45.19 25.69
N GLU A 344 29.48 -46.22 24.88
CA GLU A 344 28.41 -46.27 23.86
C GLU A 344 27.52 -47.52 24.07
N GLU A 345 26.26 -47.33 24.52
CA GLU A 345 25.18 -48.32 24.53
C GLU A 345 23.85 -47.59 24.24
N GLY A 346 22.81 -48.13 23.57
CA GLY A 346 22.66 -49.41 22.87
C GLY A 346 21.19 -49.92 22.92
N ALA A 347 20.46 -49.88 21.78
CA ALA A 347 19.10 -50.45 21.54
C ALA A 347 17.93 -49.94 22.46
N ALA A 348 16.68 -49.67 22.06
CA ALA A 348 15.73 -50.16 21.03
C ALA A 348 14.76 -51.29 21.50
N GLU A 349 13.50 -50.91 21.81
CA GLU A 349 12.20 -51.64 21.77
C GLU A 349 11.13 -50.60 22.23
N GLU A 350 10.02 -50.27 21.55
CA GLU A 350 8.82 -50.99 21.04
C GLU A 350 7.69 -51.23 22.08
N ALA A 351 6.48 -50.73 21.73
CA ALA A 351 5.12 -51.05 22.26
C ALA A 351 4.85 -50.79 23.77
N GLU A 352 3.61 -50.70 24.29
CA GLU A 352 2.25 -50.79 23.72
C GLU A 352 1.28 -49.86 24.52
N ALA A 353 -0.01 -49.79 24.15
CA ALA A 353 -1.01 -48.87 24.72
C ALA A 353 -1.86 -49.45 25.87
N ALA A 354 -2.53 -48.59 26.65
CA ALA A 354 -3.72 -48.93 27.42
C ALA A 354 -4.62 -47.69 27.66
N ASP A 355 -5.93 -47.87 27.54
CA ASP A 355 -6.98 -46.92 27.94
C ASP A 355 -7.13 -46.83 29.47
N GLU A 356 -7.66 -45.70 29.97
CA GLU A 356 -8.73 -45.77 31.00
C GLU A 356 -9.62 -44.52 30.98
N GLU A 357 -10.95 -44.73 30.82
CA GLU A 357 -11.98 -43.70 31.01
C GLU A 357 -12.56 -43.77 32.43
N ALA A 358 -12.90 -42.60 33.01
CA ALA A 358 -13.93 -42.49 34.06
C ALA A 358 -14.51 -41.07 34.13
N ALA A 359 -15.82 -40.96 34.42
CA ALA A 359 -16.61 -39.73 34.40
C ALA A 359 -17.36 -39.48 35.75
N GLY A 360 -18.05 -38.33 35.85
CA GLY A 360 -18.97 -37.95 36.95
C GLY A 360 -18.54 -36.65 37.65
N ASP A 361 -19.29 -35.54 37.54
CA ASP A 361 -20.46 -35.14 38.38
C ASP A 361 -20.01 -34.59 39.77
N ASP A 362 -20.58 -33.56 40.42
CA ASP A 362 -21.88 -32.85 40.35
C ASP A 362 -21.74 -31.36 40.83
N ALA A 363 -22.85 -30.62 40.96
CA ALA A 363 -22.99 -29.15 41.03
C ALA A 363 -23.11 -28.47 42.43
N GLY A 364 -23.31 -27.14 42.41
CA GLY A 364 -23.72 -26.26 43.54
C GLY A 364 -22.80 -25.02 43.67
N ALA A 365 -23.20 -23.76 43.47
CA ALA A 365 -24.24 -22.94 44.15
C ALA A 365 -23.93 -22.76 45.66
N ASP A 366 -23.92 -21.58 46.29
CA ASP A 366 -24.43 -20.23 45.94
C ASP A 366 -23.70 -19.11 46.77
N ASP A 367 -24.22 -17.86 46.71
CA ASP A 367 -24.13 -16.77 47.71
C ASP A 367 -23.00 -15.69 47.71
N VAL A 368 -23.30 -14.58 47.00
CA VAL A 368 -23.51 -13.21 47.52
C VAL A 368 -22.73 -12.70 48.76
N ALA A 369 -21.93 -11.65 48.59
CA ALA A 369 -22.03 -10.35 49.31
C ALA A 369 -21.05 -9.29 48.76
N ALA A 370 -21.32 -8.01 49.02
CA ALA A 370 -20.50 -6.86 48.59
C ALA A 370 -19.68 -6.26 49.75
N ASP A 371 -18.60 -5.55 49.43
CA ASP A 371 -18.09 -4.44 50.25
C ASP A 371 -17.35 -3.39 49.38
N GLU A 372 -17.17 -2.18 49.91
CA GLU A 372 -16.70 -0.97 49.20
C GLU A 372 -15.22 -0.61 49.48
N GLY A 373 -14.61 0.10 48.52
CA GLY A 373 -13.71 1.22 48.83
C GLY A 373 -12.19 1.01 48.80
N THR A 374 -11.50 1.99 48.20
CA THR A 374 -10.08 2.39 48.42
C THR A 374 -8.98 1.38 48.01
N ASP A 375 -7.83 1.75 47.42
CA ASP A 375 -7.22 3.06 47.14
C ASP A 375 -6.32 3.03 45.87
N ASP A 376 -5.84 4.21 45.46
CA ASP A 376 -4.86 4.41 44.36
C ASP A 376 -3.53 3.66 44.56
N ALA A 377 -3.23 2.65 43.73
CA ALA A 377 -1.85 2.18 43.45
C ALA A 377 -1.77 1.22 42.24
N ALA A 378 -1.79 1.72 40.99
CA ALA A 378 -1.58 0.87 39.80
C ALA A 378 -0.96 1.61 38.60
N VAL A 379 0.23 2.21 38.78
CA VAL A 379 1.03 2.82 37.69
C VAL A 379 2.50 2.35 37.74
N GLU A 380 2.76 1.07 38.04
CA GLU A 380 4.08 0.42 37.87
C GLU A 380 3.97 -1.05 37.41
N GLY A 381 2.92 -1.42 36.67
CA GLY A 381 2.69 -2.79 36.21
C GLY A 381 2.88 -3.06 34.70
N ALA A 382 3.00 -2.02 33.88
CA ALA A 382 2.87 -2.15 32.42
C ALA A 382 4.19 -2.47 31.69
N GLU A 383 5.35 -2.11 32.23
CA GLU A 383 6.65 -2.40 31.59
C GLU A 383 7.12 -3.83 31.84
N ALA A 384 6.84 -4.40 33.02
CA ALA A 384 7.29 -5.73 33.41
C ALA A 384 6.66 -6.87 32.57
N ALA A 385 5.46 -6.66 32.02
CA ALA A 385 4.76 -7.64 31.19
C ALA A 385 5.31 -7.77 29.76
N PHE A 386 6.32 -6.98 29.37
CA PHE A 386 6.84 -6.93 27.99
C PHE A 386 8.27 -7.47 27.84
N THR A 387 8.96 -7.79 28.95
CA THR A 387 10.34 -8.29 28.94
C THR A 387 10.52 -9.67 29.58
N GLY A 388 9.53 -10.20 30.31
CA GLY A 388 9.64 -11.46 31.07
C GLY A 388 9.77 -12.73 30.22
N ASP A 389 8.98 -12.84 29.15
CA ASP A 389 8.84 -14.09 28.37
C ASP A 389 10.09 -14.49 27.55
N ALA A 390 11.14 -13.67 27.53
CA ALA A 390 12.39 -14.03 26.85
C ALA A 390 13.13 -15.13 27.62
N ASP A 391 13.38 -14.95 28.92
CA ASP A 391 14.16 -15.92 29.71
C ASP A 391 13.37 -17.19 30.02
N GLU A 392 12.05 -17.10 30.24
CA GLU A 392 11.22 -18.29 30.53
C GLU A 392 11.10 -19.22 29.30
N LEU A 393 11.09 -18.65 28.07
CA LEU A 393 11.27 -19.42 26.83
C LEU A 393 12.71 -19.86 26.56
N LEU A 394 13.72 -19.18 27.11
CA LEU A 394 15.12 -19.57 26.98
C LEU A 394 15.48 -20.73 27.92
N ASP A 395 14.85 -20.87 29.07
CA ASP A 395 15.03 -22.03 29.96
C ASP A 395 14.26 -23.28 29.50
N GLU A 396 13.11 -23.16 28.82
CA GLU A 396 12.49 -24.30 28.09
C GLU A 396 13.38 -24.85 26.95
N VAL A 397 14.35 -24.08 26.44
CA VAL A 397 15.40 -24.57 25.52
C VAL A 397 16.80 -24.64 26.13
N GLY A 398 16.93 -24.27 27.41
CA GLY A 398 18.15 -24.14 28.20
C GLY A 398 19.20 -23.15 27.68
N LEU A 399 19.60 -22.18 28.53
CA LEU A 399 20.98 -21.69 28.80
C LEU A 399 21.06 -20.16 28.97
N GLY A 400 21.52 -19.71 30.15
CA GLY A 400 21.85 -18.32 30.47
C GLY A 400 23.15 -17.79 29.83
N GLY A 401 23.36 -16.47 29.97
CA GLY A 401 24.39 -15.72 29.23
C GLY A 401 25.78 -15.57 29.90
N GLU A 402 26.79 -15.25 29.08
CA GLU A 402 28.20 -15.03 29.46
C GLU A 402 28.87 -13.93 28.57
N PRO A 403 30.07 -13.41 28.91
CA PRO A 403 30.33 -11.96 28.78
C PRO A 403 30.96 -11.46 27.46
N ALA A 404 31.05 -10.12 27.38
CA ALA A 404 31.45 -9.35 26.20
C ALA A 404 32.88 -9.63 25.67
N GLN A 405 33.05 -9.50 24.36
CA GLN A 405 34.28 -9.80 23.61
C GLN A 405 35.12 -8.55 23.27
N PRO A 406 36.44 -8.68 23.06
CA PRO A 406 37.34 -7.56 22.79
C PRO A 406 37.24 -6.98 21.37
N ALA A 407 37.68 -5.73 21.20
CA ALA A 407 37.51 -4.93 20.00
C ALA A 407 38.28 -5.43 18.75
N PRO A 408 37.75 -5.22 17.52
CA PRO A 408 38.30 -5.77 16.28
C PRO A 408 39.61 -5.12 15.80
N PRO A 409 40.39 -5.77 14.90
CA PRO A 409 41.64 -5.26 14.35
C PRO A 409 41.53 -3.91 13.60
N ARG A 410 42.60 -3.09 13.66
CA ARG A 410 42.64 -1.72 13.11
C ARG A 410 42.27 -1.57 11.63
N TYR A 411 42.58 -2.54 10.78
CA TYR A 411 42.26 -2.44 9.35
C TYR A 411 40.75 -2.55 9.09
N LEU A 412 40.02 -3.37 9.88
CA LEU A 412 38.56 -3.45 9.84
C LEU A 412 37.94 -2.17 10.42
N GLN A 413 38.48 -1.63 11.51
CA GLN A 413 38.05 -0.33 12.06
C GLN A 413 38.17 0.79 11.01
N GLN A 414 39.26 0.81 10.23
CA GLN A 414 39.47 1.78 9.15
C GLN A 414 38.50 1.57 7.96
N ALA A 415 38.24 0.32 7.57
CA ALA A 415 37.27 0.00 6.52
C ALA A 415 35.84 0.40 6.94
N GLN A 416 35.45 0.10 8.19
CA GLN A 416 34.18 0.52 8.78
C GLN A 416 34.06 2.05 8.83
N GLN A 417 35.10 2.77 9.28
CA GLN A 417 35.11 4.24 9.24
C GLN A 417 34.93 4.80 7.82
N GLN A 418 35.57 4.22 6.80
CA GLN A 418 35.40 4.65 5.41
C GLN A 418 33.99 4.36 4.87
N GLN A 419 33.36 3.26 5.29
CA GLN A 419 31.97 2.93 4.95
C GLN A 419 30.99 3.88 5.64
N LEU A 420 31.17 4.14 6.94
CA LEU A 420 30.37 5.11 7.71
C LEU A 420 30.44 6.50 7.07
N GLN A 421 31.63 7.02 6.75
CA GLN A 421 31.78 8.31 6.06
C GLN A 421 31.12 8.34 4.67
N ARG A 422 30.95 7.20 3.98
CA ARG A 422 30.20 7.12 2.71
C ARG A 422 28.69 7.12 2.96
N ALA A 423 28.23 6.44 4.01
CA ALA A 423 26.83 6.43 4.43
C ALA A 423 26.38 7.82 4.92
N GLU A 424 27.19 8.49 5.75
CA GLU A 424 26.97 9.86 6.24
C GLU A 424 26.83 10.85 5.08
N ARG A 425 27.73 10.83 4.09
CA ARG A 425 27.62 11.70 2.89
C ARG A 425 26.31 11.48 2.13
N ARG A 426 25.89 10.22 1.93
CA ARG A 426 24.60 9.87 1.31
C ARG A 426 23.39 10.24 2.18
N LEU A 427 23.55 10.31 3.50
CA LEU A 427 22.50 10.76 4.40
C LEU A 427 22.35 12.28 4.32
N VAL A 428 23.45 13.04 4.37
CA VAL A 428 23.47 14.51 4.22
C VAL A 428 22.91 14.93 2.85
N GLU A 429 23.29 14.24 1.77
CA GLU A 429 22.76 14.51 0.42
C GLU A 429 21.24 14.27 0.34
N ARG A 430 20.73 13.19 0.94
CA ARG A 430 19.28 12.94 1.03
C ARG A 430 18.56 13.94 1.93
N GLN A 431 19.16 14.32 3.06
CA GLN A 431 18.61 15.33 3.97
C GLN A 431 18.53 16.72 3.29
N ALA A 432 19.54 17.09 2.49
CA ALA A 432 19.51 18.30 1.67
C ALA A 432 18.38 18.27 0.62
N THR A 433 18.20 17.13 -0.08
CA THR A 433 17.10 16.94 -1.02
C THR A 433 15.74 17.07 -0.33
N HIS A 434 15.52 16.36 0.79
CA HIS A 434 14.27 16.47 1.57
C HIS A 434 14.03 17.87 2.14
N ALA A 435 15.08 18.60 2.54
CA ALA A 435 14.96 19.98 3.00
C ALA A 435 14.51 20.92 1.87
N ALA A 436 15.01 20.72 0.64
CA ALA A 436 14.53 21.45 -0.53
C ALA A 436 13.05 21.13 -0.82
N THR A 437 12.67 19.84 -0.86
CA THR A 437 11.27 19.43 -1.10
C THR A 437 10.31 19.97 -0.01
N ARG A 438 10.77 20.06 1.24
CA ARG A 438 9.99 20.67 2.33
C ARG A 438 9.81 22.17 2.13
N ALA A 439 10.85 22.89 1.72
CA ALA A 439 10.75 24.32 1.42
C ALA A 439 9.79 24.60 0.24
N ASP A 440 9.82 23.77 -0.80
CA ASP A 440 8.88 23.83 -1.93
C ASP A 440 7.43 23.58 -1.48
N LEU A 441 7.22 22.61 -0.59
CA LEU A 441 5.89 22.30 -0.02
C LEU A 441 5.38 23.42 0.89
N GLU A 442 6.24 24.02 1.72
CA GLU A 442 5.91 25.17 2.56
C GLU A 442 5.53 26.39 1.72
N ALA A 443 6.27 26.66 0.63
CA ALA A 443 5.95 27.72 -0.32
C ALA A 443 4.62 27.46 -1.07
N ALA A 444 4.37 26.23 -1.51
CA ALA A 444 3.11 25.84 -2.15
C ALA A 444 1.91 25.95 -1.18
N THR A 445 2.11 25.61 0.09
CA THR A 445 1.07 25.72 1.14
C THR A 445 0.75 27.19 1.41
N ALA A 446 1.75 28.05 1.58
CA ALA A 446 1.56 29.49 1.76
C ALA A 446 0.85 30.14 0.54
N ALA A 447 1.19 29.73 -0.68
CA ALA A 447 0.51 30.19 -1.89
C ALA A 447 -0.96 29.74 -1.94
N HIS A 448 -1.27 28.53 -1.47
CA HIS A 448 -2.64 28.04 -1.36
C HIS A 448 -3.45 28.78 -0.28
N GLU A 449 -2.85 29.08 0.88
CA GLU A 449 -3.46 29.89 1.93
C GLU A 449 -3.74 31.32 1.46
N GLN A 450 -2.82 31.94 0.71
CA GLN A 450 -3.06 33.25 0.09
C GLN A 450 -4.21 33.18 -0.94
N ALA A 451 -4.18 32.22 -1.88
CA ALA A 451 -5.21 32.09 -2.91
C ALA A 451 -6.61 31.80 -2.32
N THR A 452 -6.68 31.04 -1.22
CA THR A 452 -7.94 30.80 -0.50
C THR A 452 -8.42 32.02 0.28
N ALA A 453 -7.51 32.83 0.85
CA ALA A 453 -7.86 34.11 1.45
C ALA A 453 -8.40 35.12 0.41
N GLU A 454 -7.77 35.19 -0.77
CA GLU A 454 -8.22 36.01 -1.91
C GLU A 454 -9.59 35.55 -2.43
N LEU A 455 -9.83 34.24 -2.54
CA LEU A 455 -11.15 33.68 -2.87
C LEU A 455 -12.23 34.02 -1.84
N VAL A 456 -11.90 33.99 -0.54
CA VAL A 456 -12.84 34.37 0.53
C VAL A 456 -13.12 35.87 0.51
N ALA A 457 -12.14 36.72 0.17
CA ALA A 457 -12.34 38.15 -0.02
C ALA A 457 -13.26 38.43 -1.23
N ALA A 458 -12.97 37.85 -2.39
CA ALA A 458 -13.80 37.98 -3.59
C ALA A 458 -15.24 37.45 -3.37
N ARG A 459 -15.39 36.35 -2.61
CA ARG A 459 -16.71 35.83 -2.23
C ARG A 459 -17.51 36.85 -1.40
N ARG A 460 -16.86 37.53 -0.44
CA ARG A 460 -17.49 38.59 0.37
C ARG A 460 -17.87 39.82 -0.45
N GLU A 461 -17.09 40.19 -1.47
CA GLU A 461 -17.47 41.27 -2.40
C GLU A 461 -18.70 40.89 -3.23
N VAL A 462 -18.77 39.66 -3.76
CA VAL A 462 -19.92 39.14 -4.52
C VAL A 462 -21.18 39.03 -3.63
N ASP A 463 -21.04 38.56 -2.40
CA ASP A 463 -22.16 38.48 -1.46
C ASP A 463 -22.60 39.89 -0.99
N GLY A 464 -21.67 40.84 -0.82
CA GLY A 464 -21.97 42.25 -0.58
C GLY A 464 -22.72 42.92 -1.75
N PHE A 465 -22.32 42.61 -2.99
CA PHE A 465 -23.03 43.04 -4.19
C PHE A 465 -24.46 42.47 -4.24
N ARG A 466 -24.65 41.19 -3.88
CA ARG A 466 -25.97 40.55 -3.77
C ARG A 466 -26.88 41.18 -2.72
N ILE A 467 -26.31 41.62 -1.59
CA ILE A 467 -27.04 42.34 -0.54
C ILE A 467 -27.43 43.75 -1.04
N GLY A 468 -26.53 44.44 -1.76
CA GLY A 468 -26.83 45.73 -2.39
C GLY A 468 -27.96 45.66 -3.43
N VAL A 469 -27.99 44.61 -4.26
CA VAL A 469 -29.07 44.38 -5.25
C VAL A 469 -30.42 44.10 -4.58
N SER A 470 -30.43 43.45 -3.41
CA SER A 470 -31.67 43.22 -2.63
C SER A 470 -32.21 44.49 -1.94
N ALA A 471 -31.42 45.57 -1.87
CA ALA A 471 -31.79 46.81 -1.18
C ALA A 471 -32.34 47.91 -2.10
N VAL A 472 -32.31 47.72 -3.44
CA VAL A 472 -32.81 48.71 -4.42
C VAL A 472 -34.10 48.21 -5.06
N GLY A 473 -35.20 48.42 -4.34
CA GLY A 473 -36.56 48.26 -4.85
C GLY A 473 -37.35 49.55 -4.70
N ASP A 474 -37.10 50.55 -5.56
CA ASP A 474 -38.14 51.44 -6.10
C ASP A 474 -37.64 52.14 -7.39
N GLY A 475 -38.54 52.79 -8.12
CA GLY A 475 -38.39 53.05 -9.56
C GLY A 475 -37.62 54.30 -10.03
N SER A 476 -37.62 54.43 -11.36
CA SER A 476 -37.32 55.61 -12.21
C SER A 476 -35.84 56.03 -12.45
N GLU A 477 -35.50 56.06 -13.76
CA GLU A 477 -34.37 56.79 -14.40
C GLU A 477 -32.93 56.41 -13.91
N ILE A 478 -31.82 56.63 -14.62
CA ILE A 478 -31.41 57.58 -15.66
C ILE A 478 -30.51 56.88 -16.69
N ALA A 479 -30.55 57.32 -17.95
CA ALA A 479 -29.55 56.97 -18.96
C ALA A 479 -28.45 58.04 -19.10
N ARG A 480 -27.21 57.61 -19.44
CA ARG A 480 -26.11 58.32 -20.19
C ARG A 480 -24.72 58.18 -19.53
N LEU A 481 -23.72 58.50 -20.36
CA LEU A 481 -22.27 58.62 -20.11
C LEU A 481 -21.52 57.27 -20.10
N GLY A 482 -20.40 57.08 -20.83
CA GLY A 482 -19.74 57.97 -21.79
C GLY A 482 -18.21 57.91 -21.69
N GLU A 483 -17.53 57.77 -22.83
CA GLU A 483 -16.07 57.87 -23.04
C GLU A 483 -15.11 56.91 -22.30
N ALA A 484 -14.14 56.37 -23.07
CA ALA A 484 -12.89 55.79 -22.58
C ALA A 484 -11.76 56.15 -23.57
N PRO A 485 -10.58 56.63 -23.13
CA PRO A 485 -9.46 56.96 -24.02
C PRO A 485 -8.29 55.96 -23.99
N ASP A 486 -7.73 55.77 -25.18
CA ASP A 486 -6.43 55.24 -25.62
C ASP A 486 -5.26 55.02 -24.63
N VAL A 487 -4.45 53.98 -24.89
CA VAL A 487 -3.01 54.12 -25.23
C VAL A 487 -2.59 53.12 -26.33
N VAL A 488 -1.66 53.53 -27.20
CA VAL A 488 -1.24 52.93 -28.49
C VAL A 488 -0.01 51.98 -28.39
N PRO A 489 0.15 50.96 -29.27
CA PRO A 489 1.34 50.11 -29.36
C PRO A 489 2.29 50.41 -30.55
N ALA A 490 3.54 49.93 -30.49
CA ALA A 490 4.48 49.76 -31.61
C ALA A 490 5.12 48.35 -31.52
N ARG A 491 4.98 47.44 -32.51
CA ARG A 491 5.78 47.27 -33.77
C ARG A 491 7.28 47.00 -33.47
N VAL A 492 7.94 45.95 -33.99
CA VAL A 492 8.32 45.65 -35.40
C VAL A 492 8.60 44.11 -35.60
N PRO A 493 8.70 43.52 -36.83
CA PRO A 493 8.35 42.10 -37.07
C PRO A 493 9.35 41.20 -37.87
N LEU A 494 8.96 39.91 -38.04
CA LEU A 494 9.06 39.01 -39.23
C LEU A 494 10.37 38.87 -40.04
N ALA A 495 10.79 37.61 -40.31
CA ALA A 495 10.47 36.92 -41.59
C ALA A 495 11.02 35.46 -41.77
N SER A 496 10.20 34.62 -42.43
CA SER A 496 10.53 33.54 -43.41
C SER A 496 11.38 32.27 -43.08
N HIS A 497 10.87 31.12 -43.54
CA HIS A 497 11.57 29.82 -43.71
C HIS A 497 12.39 29.72 -45.02
N PRO A 498 13.29 28.71 -45.11
CA PRO A 498 13.64 28.00 -46.36
C PRO A 498 13.38 26.47 -46.32
N PRO A 499 13.48 25.70 -47.44
CA PRO A 499 12.81 24.40 -47.60
C PRO A 499 13.67 23.16 -47.98
N SER A 500 13.04 21.97 -47.85
CA SER A 500 13.13 20.74 -48.68
C SER A 500 14.47 20.06 -49.05
N ARG A 501 14.49 18.71 -48.98
CA ARG A 501 15.08 17.84 -50.03
C ARG A 501 14.53 16.40 -50.02
N SER A 502 14.64 15.71 -51.15
CA SER A 502 13.93 14.45 -51.47
C SER A 502 14.84 13.37 -52.08
N GLY A 503 14.37 12.11 -52.05
CA GLY A 503 14.82 10.96 -52.87
C GLY A 503 14.08 9.68 -52.38
N MET A 504 13.17 9.04 -53.13
CA MET A 504 13.38 8.16 -54.31
C MET A 504 14.34 6.99 -53.98
N SER A 505 14.05 5.70 -54.18
CA SER A 505 12.91 4.96 -54.79
C SER A 505 12.94 3.49 -54.25
N ALA A 506 12.09 2.49 -54.54
CA ALA A 506 11.02 2.29 -55.53
C ALA A 506 10.00 1.18 -55.06
N ALA A 507 9.09 0.76 -55.96
CA ALA A 507 8.28 -0.48 -55.95
C ALA A 507 8.48 -1.18 -57.35
N PRO A 508 7.77 -2.25 -57.82
CA PRO A 508 6.54 -2.90 -57.31
C PRO A 508 6.41 -4.45 -57.54
N THR A 509 5.17 -4.96 -57.43
CA THR A 509 4.60 -6.24 -57.95
C THR A 509 4.90 -7.55 -57.22
N ARG A 510 4.06 -8.61 -57.25
CA ARG A 510 2.60 -8.88 -57.41
C ARG A 510 2.52 -10.33 -57.89
N ASN A 511 1.81 -11.22 -57.18
CA ASN A 511 1.27 -12.43 -57.81
C ASN A 511 0.06 -12.95 -57.04
N GLU A 512 -1.06 -13.07 -57.74
CA GLU A 512 -2.31 -13.72 -57.30
C GLU A 512 -2.41 -15.05 -58.08
N LEU A 513 -3.05 -16.07 -57.53
CA LEU A 513 -3.85 -17.10 -58.24
C LEU A 513 -4.59 -17.97 -57.18
N PRO A 514 -5.73 -18.64 -57.50
CA PRO A 514 -6.81 -18.78 -56.53
C PRO A 514 -7.30 -20.23 -56.30
N GLY A 515 -8.13 -20.40 -55.25
CA GLY A 515 -9.23 -21.37 -55.25
C GLY A 515 -9.23 -22.44 -54.16
N ASP A 516 -9.99 -22.20 -53.10
CA ASP A 516 -10.79 -23.24 -52.44
C ASP A 516 -12.12 -22.62 -51.94
N PRO A 517 -13.30 -23.01 -52.48
CA PRO A 517 -14.55 -22.30 -52.27
C PRO A 517 -15.42 -22.82 -51.10
N HIS A 518 -14.88 -23.54 -50.12
CA HIS A 518 -15.67 -24.01 -48.96
C HIS A 518 -15.02 -23.83 -47.59
N ARG A 519 -14.84 -22.56 -47.19
CA ARG A 519 -15.02 -22.19 -45.77
C ARG A 519 -15.66 -20.81 -45.67
N THR A 520 -16.96 -20.78 -45.42
CA THR A 520 -17.60 -19.61 -44.79
C THR A 520 -17.01 -19.48 -43.40
N ALA A 521 -15.90 -18.74 -43.28
CA ALA A 521 -15.46 -18.23 -42.01
C ALA A 521 -16.62 -17.42 -41.42
N PRO A 522 -16.95 -17.59 -40.12
CA PRO A 522 -17.92 -16.69 -39.51
C PRO A 522 -17.40 -15.26 -39.67
N GLU A 523 -18.31 -14.31 -39.90
CA GLU A 523 -17.98 -12.90 -39.74
C GLU A 523 -17.30 -12.73 -38.37
N PRO A 524 -16.23 -11.91 -38.25
CA PRO A 524 -15.55 -11.75 -36.98
C PRO A 524 -16.59 -11.34 -35.94
N LEU A 525 -16.55 -12.00 -34.78
CA LEU A 525 -17.32 -11.63 -33.58
C LEU A 525 -16.83 -10.27 -33.10
N ARG A 526 -17.27 -9.22 -33.81
CA ARG A 526 -17.14 -7.84 -33.40
C ARG A 526 -17.73 -7.76 -32.01
N ASP A 527 -16.95 -7.19 -31.09
CA ASP A 527 -17.24 -7.01 -29.67
C ASP A 527 -16.67 -8.08 -28.72
N THR A 528 -15.84 -9.00 -29.20
CA THR A 528 -15.06 -9.87 -28.30
C THR A 528 -13.80 -9.15 -27.84
N ILE A 529 -13.68 -8.93 -26.52
CA ILE A 529 -12.43 -8.52 -25.85
C ILE A 529 -11.75 -9.79 -25.34
N VAL A 530 -10.54 -10.08 -25.80
CA VAL A 530 -9.76 -11.27 -25.41
C VAL A 530 -8.39 -10.83 -24.87
N PRO A 531 -7.84 -11.46 -23.82
CA PRO A 531 -6.43 -11.24 -23.47
C PRO A 531 -5.52 -11.58 -24.66
N SER A 532 -4.49 -10.78 -24.90
CA SER A 532 -3.50 -11.00 -25.95
C SER A 532 -2.20 -11.53 -25.35
N ASP A 533 -1.54 -12.47 -26.03
CA ASP A 533 -0.24 -13.01 -25.63
C ASP A 533 0.93 -12.03 -25.88
N GLN A 534 0.66 -10.85 -26.46
CA GLN A 534 1.68 -9.82 -26.70
C GLN A 534 2.15 -9.14 -25.40
N PRO A 535 3.44 -8.75 -25.29
CA PRO A 535 3.95 -8.13 -24.08
C PRO A 535 3.27 -6.77 -23.81
N ALA A 536 2.82 -6.60 -22.57
CA ALA A 536 2.24 -5.37 -22.06
C ALA A 536 3.26 -4.55 -21.23
N PRO A 537 3.18 -3.21 -21.25
CA PRO A 537 3.96 -2.37 -20.33
C PRO A 537 3.59 -2.60 -18.86
N VAL A 538 4.51 -2.29 -17.94
CA VAL A 538 4.30 -2.47 -16.49
C VAL A 538 3.07 -1.70 -16.01
N GLY A 539 2.17 -2.39 -15.29
CA GLY A 539 0.89 -1.83 -14.84
C GLY A 539 -0.25 -1.91 -15.86
N TYR A 540 0.01 -2.46 -17.05
CA TYR A 540 -0.97 -2.72 -18.09
C TYR A 540 -1.09 -4.23 -18.39
N GLU A 541 -2.19 -4.61 -19.02
CA GLU A 541 -2.40 -5.94 -19.62
C GLU A 541 -2.70 -5.78 -21.12
N ALA A 542 -2.23 -6.73 -21.93
CA ALA A 542 -2.46 -6.72 -23.36
C ALA A 542 -3.81 -7.35 -23.68
N MET A 543 -4.63 -6.63 -24.42
CA MET A 543 -5.98 -7.03 -24.81
C MET A 543 -6.11 -6.90 -26.32
N GLU A 544 -6.66 -7.92 -26.97
CA GLU A 544 -7.14 -7.81 -28.35
C GLU A 544 -8.63 -7.48 -28.36
N TYR A 545 -8.98 -6.44 -29.12
CA TYR A 545 -10.36 -6.03 -29.35
C TYR A 545 -10.56 -5.83 -30.84
N ASN A 546 -11.50 -6.58 -31.43
CA ASN A 546 -11.75 -6.61 -32.88
C ASN A 546 -10.49 -6.89 -33.75
N GLY A 547 -9.48 -7.58 -33.19
CA GLY A 547 -8.21 -7.90 -33.85
C GLY A 547 -7.13 -6.82 -33.73
N GLU A 548 -7.38 -5.74 -32.99
CA GLU A 548 -6.39 -4.70 -32.68
C GLU A 548 -5.89 -4.84 -31.23
N LEU A 549 -4.60 -4.54 -31.00
CA LEU A 549 -3.97 -4.56 -29.69
C LEU A 549 -4.25 -3.27 -28.90
N TYR A 550 -4.63 -3.43 -27.63
CA TYR A 550 -4.80 -2.38 -26.63
C TYR A 550 -4.06 -2.76 -25.33
N TYR A 551 -3.52 -1.78 -24.63
CA TYR A 551 -2.96 -1.89 -23.29
C TYR A 551 -3.96 -1.36 -22.26
N ARG A 552 -4.54 -2.23 -21.45
CA ARG A 552 -5.51 -1.88 -20.39
C ARG A 552 -4.82 -1.67 -19.06
N GLN A 553 -4.97 -0.49 -18.47
CA GLN A 553 -4.35 -0.13 -17.20
C GLN A 553 -5.03 -0.89 -16.05
N ARG A 554 -4.27 -1.69 -15.31
CA ARG A 554 -4.79 -2.58 -14.25
C ARG A 554 -5.52 -1.86 -13.10
N ILE A 555 -5.21 -0.58 -12.87
CA ILE A 555 -5.77 0.21 -11.76
C ILE A 555 -7.06 0.94 -12.16
N THR A 556 -7.10 1.55 -13.35
CA THR A 556 -8.22 2.43 -13.78
C THR A 556 -9.18 1.74 -14.75
N GLY A 557 -8.81 0.58 -15.28
CA GLY A 557 -9.52 -0.08 -16.38
C GLY A 557 -9.34 0.58 -17.75
N ARG A 558 -8.61 1.71 -17.85
CA ARG A 558 -8.45 2.46 -19.11
C ARG A 558 -7.52 1.72 -20.08
N SER A 559 -8.09 1.31 -21.21
CA SER A 559 -7.42 0.78 -22.39
C SER A 559 -6.89 1.90 -23.29
N TYR A 560 -5.67 1.74 -23.81
CA TYR A 560 -5.03 2.64 -24.75
C TYR A 560 -4.44 1.83 -25.91
N THR A 561 -4.49 2.33 -27.13
CA THR A 561 -3.66 1.77 -28.21
C THR A 561 -2.16 1.92 -27.88
N PRO A 562 -1.27 1.08 -28.43
CA PRO A 562 0.18 1.24 -28.28
C PRO A 562 0.70 2.64 -28.67
N ALA A 563 0.03 3.30 -29.63
CA ALA A 563 0.33 4.67 -30.03
C ALA A 563 -0.01 5.69 -28.92
N GLN A 564 -1.25 5.66 -28.40
CA GLN A 564 -1.70 6.53 -27.30
C GLN A 564 -0.88 6.30 -26.02
N TYR A 565 -0.52 5.05 -25.71
CA TYR A 565 0.40 4.74 -24.62
C TYR A 565 1.77 5.41 -24.81
N THR A 566 2.37 5.27 -25.99
CA THR A 566 3.69 5.86 -26.31
C THR A 566 3.66 7.39 -26.27
N GLU A 567 2.57 8.01 -26.73
CA GLU A 567 2.35 9.46 -26.66
C GLU A 567 2.19 9.93 -25.21
N ARG A 568 1.38 9.23 -24.40
CA ARG A 568 1.21 9.50 -22.97
C ARG A 568 2.54 9.43 -22.22
N GLU A 569 3.35 8.39 -22.41
CA GLU A 569 4.65 8.26 -21.72
C GLU A 569 5.68 9.31 -22.20
N ARG A 570 5.68 9.67 -23.49
CA ARG A 570 6.60 10.68 -24.04
C ARG A 570 6.29 12.08 -23.55
N ASP A 571 5.02 12.47 -23.56
CA ASP A 571 4.57 13.83 -23.34
C ASP A 571 3.87 14.03 -21.98
N ALA A 572 3.98 13.07 -21.06
CA ALA A 572 3.56 13.18 -19.65
C ALA A 572 4.07 14.44 -18.94
N ALA A 573 5.22 14.98 -19.34
CA ALA A 573 5.80 16.21 -18.79
C ALA A 573 5.35 17.51 -19.51
N ARG A 574 4.64 17.40 -20.64
CA ARG A 574 4.19 18.53 -21.48
C ARG A 574 2.67 18.66 -21.55
N GLY A 575 1.97 17.61 -21.13
CA GLY A 575 0.55 17.43 -21.31
C GLY A 575 0.25 16.73 -22.64
N TRP A 576 -0.83 15.96 -22.64
CA TRP A 576 -1.27 15.12 -23.75
C TRP A 576 -2.79 15.10 -23.79
N SER A 577 -3.35 14.81 -24.96
CA SER A 577 -4.78 14.61 -25.10
C SER A 577 -5.12 13.85 -26.36
N PHE A 578 -5.84 12.75 -26.20
CA PHE A 578 -6.33 11.90 -27.28
C PHE A 578 -7.75 11.42 -26.99
N ASP A 579 -8.50 11.14 -28.05
CA ASP A 579 -9.82 10.53 -27.95
C ASP A 579 -9.64 9.05 -27.55
N LEU A 580 -10.43 8.55 -26.60
CA LEU A 580 -10.37 7.16 -26.17
C LEU A 580 -11.04 6.28 -27.23
N THR A 581 -10.35 5.24 -27.68
CA THR A 581 -10.80 4.34 -28.73
C THR A 581 -10.76 2.89 -28.26
N GLY A 582 -11.60 2.03 -28.85
CA GLY A 582 -11.65 0.61 -28.50
C GLY A 582 -12.50 0.33 -27.24
N PRO A 583 -12.08 -0.58 -26.34
CA PRO A 583 -12.93 -1.08 -25.24
C PRO A 583 -13.53 -0.01 -24.31
N ASN A 584 -12.81 1.09 -24.06
CA ASN A 584 -13.27 2.14 -23.13
C ASN A 584 -14.41 2.98 -23.71
N ASP A 585 -14.36 3.24 -25.02
CA ASP A 585 -15.23 4.21 -25.70
C ASP A 585 -16.70 3.87 -25.45
N ARG A 586 -17.03 2.59 -25.37
CA ARG A 586 -18.37 2.08 -25.04
C ARG A 586 -18.76 2.24 -23.58
N GLN A 587 -17.86 1.95 -22.65
CA GLN A 587 -18.13 2.08 -21.21
C GLN A 587 -18.24 3.55 -20.77
N LEU A 588 -17.62 4.44 -21.54
CA LEU A 588 -17.60 5.89 -21.35
C LEU A 588 -18.40 6.62 -22.43
N SER A 589 -19.25 5.93 -23.20
CA SER A 589 -20.00 6.56 -24.29
C SER A 589 -21.16 7.39 -23.74
N ILE A 590 -21.27 8.64 -24.20
CA ILE A 590 -22.47 9.45 -24.02
C ILE A 590 -23.03 9.73 -25.42
N PRO A 591 -24.31 9.44 -25.73
CA PRO A 591 -24.85 9.61 -27.08
C PRO A 591 -24.62 11.01 -27.66
N GLY A 592 -23.93 11.09 -28.80
CA GLY A 592 -23.55 12.35 -29.45
C GLY A 592 -22.26 13.00 -28.94
N TYR A 593 -21.52 12.36 -28.04
CA TYR A 593 -20.24 12.84 -27.53
C TYR A 593 -19.16 11.75 -27.46
N GLN A 594 -17.99 12.05 -28.00
CA GLN A 594 -16.81 11.19 -27.97
C GLN A 594 -15.99 11.37 -26.69
N ALA A 595 -15.65 10.29 -26.01
CA ALA A 595 -14.84 10.32 -24.78
C ALA A 595 -13.38 10.67 -25.08
N ARG A 596 -12.81 11.61 -24.33
CA ARG A 596 -11.47 12.15 -24.53
C ARG A 596 -10.75 12.33 -23.21
N GLU A 597 -9.51 11.87 -23.13
CA GLU A 597 -8.69 12.08 -21.94
C GLU A 597 -7.76 13.30 -22.14
N VAL A 598 -7.61 14.10 -21.09
CA VAL A 598 -6.88 15.36 -21.12
C VAL A 598 -6.01 15.46 -19.86
N LEU A 599 -4.70 15.54 -20.05
CA LEU A 599 -3.79 16.02 -19.02
C LEU A 599 -3.09 17.27 -19.56
N SER A 600 -3.42 18.44 -19.03
CA SER A 600 -2.73 19.68 -19.41
C SER A 600 -1.46 19.88 -18.57
N ARG A 601 -0.54 20.70 -19.08
CA ARG A 601 0.62 21.17 -18.31
C ARG A 601 0.22 21.81 -16.96
N SER A 602 -0.84 22.60 -16.94
CA SER A 602 -1.35 23.21 -15.70
C SER A 602 -1.93 22.19 -14.72
N MET A 603 -2.51 21.08 -15.18
CA MET A 603 -2.92 19.97 -14.31
C MET A 603 -1.70 19.29 -13.68
N ILE A 604 -0.64 19.06 -14.46
CA ILE A 604 0.63 18.47 -13.96
C ILE A 604 1.27 19.39 -12.91
N GLU A 605 1.38 20.69 -13.20
CA GLU A 605 1.93 21.70 -12.28
C GLU A 605 1.09 21.84 -10.99
N GLN A 606 -0.19 21.47 -11.02
CA GLN A 606 -1.11 21.43 -9.87
C GLN A 606 -1.21 20.03 -9.22
N GLY A 607 -0.45 19.03 -9.67
CA GLY A 607 -0.53 17.64 -9.16
C GLY A 607 -1.87 16.94 -9.43
N ARG A 608 -2.66 17.42 -10.40
CA ARG A 608 -4.00 16.89 -10.72
C ARG A 608 -3.90 15.72 -11.69
N ALA A 609 -4.72 14.69 -11.44
CA ALA A 609 -4.85 13.53 -12.32
C ALA A 609 -5.50 13.89 -13.68
N PRO A 610 -5.30 13.07 -14.74
CA PRO A 610 -5.92 13.29 -16.05
C PRO A 610 -7.45 13.33 -15.97
N GLU A 611 -8.04 14.37 -16.54
CA GLU A 611 -9.49 14.55 -16.58
C GLU A 611 -10.11 13.85 -17.81
N LEU A 612 -11.31 13.30 -17.60
CA LEU A 612 -12.15 12.79 -18.68
C LEU A 612 -13.06 13.94 -19.18
N ARG A 613 -13.00 14.22 -20.47
CA ARG A 613 -13.78 15.23 -21.19
C ARG A 613 -14.55 14.57 -22.34
N TYR A 614 -15.57 15.25 -22.83
CA TYR A 614 -16.49 14.71 -23.84
C TYR A 614 -16.61 15.70 -24.99
N ARG A 615 -16.16 15.32 -26.18
CA ARG A 615 -16.25 16.15 -27.39
C ARG A 615 -17.59 15.91 -28.08
N SER A 616 -18.37 16.97 -28.26
CA SER A 616 -19.60 16.96 -29.06
C SER A 616 -19.32 16.55 -30.51
N GLU A 617 -20.05 15.57 -31.01
CA GLU A 617 -20.09 15.23 -32.44
C GLU A 617 -20.79 16.31 -33.27
N ARG A 618 -21.65 17.11 -32.64
CA ARG A 618 -22.48 18.14 -33.29
C ARG A 618 -21.75 19.47 -33.47
N THR A 619 -20.92 19.87 -32.51
CA THR A 619 -20.25 21.20 -32.51
C THR A 619 -18.73 21.14 -32.33
N GLY A 620 -18.16 19.98 -32.00
CA GLY A 620 -16.74 19.83 -31.69
C GLY A 620 -16.29 20.40 -30.35
N GLN A 621 -17.18 21.02 -29.57
CA GLN A 621 -16.90 21.57 -28.24
C GLN A 621 -16.69 20.46 -27.20
N THR A 622 -15.91 20.73 -26.15
CA THR A 622 -15.59 19.76 -25.10
C THR A 622 -16.20 20.12 -23.76
N TYR A 623 -16.97 19.20 -23.17
CA TYR A 623 -17.70 19.36 -21.92
C TYR A 623 -17.23 18.37 -20.84
N THR A 624 -17.60 18.60 -19.57
CA THR A 624 -17.53 17.56 -18.52
C THR A 624 -18.79 16.68 -18.56
N ALA A 625 -18.75 15.51 -17.91
CA ALA A 625 -19.95 14.69 -17.72
C ALA A 625 -21.08 15.45 -16.99
N GLU A 626 -20.71 16.29 -16.02
CA GLU A 626 -21.65 17.09 -15.23
C GLU A 626 -22.38 18.14 -16.10
N GLN A 627 -21.67 18.84 -16.99
CA GLN A 627 -22.27 19.81 -17.92
C GLN A 627 -23.20 19.19 -18.96
N ILE A 628 -22.98 17.91 -19.31
CA ILE A 628 -23.90 17.17 -20.17
C ILE A 628 -25.11 16.71 -19.36
N ALA A 629 -24.90 16.23 -18.13
CA ALA A 629 -25.98 15.80 -17.24
C ALA A 629 -26.89 16.94 -16.74
N SER A 630 -26.35 18.16 -16.56
CA SER A 630 -27.10 19.36 -16.17
C SER A 630 -27.88 20.00 -17.32
N GLY A 631 -27.61 19.63 -18.57
CA GLY A 631 -28.21 20.21 -19.76
C GLY A 631 -27.49 21.44 -20.32
N GLU A 632 -26.51 22.01 -19.60
CA GLU A 632 -25.71 23.17 -20.05
C GLU A 632 -25.07 22.96 -21.42
N ALA A 633 -24.57 21.75 -21.70
CA ALA A 633 -24.00 21.41 -23.00
C ALA A 633 -25.04 21.55 -24.13
N ALA A 634 -26.28 21.11 -23.92
CA ALA A 634 -27.34 21.19 -24.92
C ALA A 634 -27.79 22.64 -25.18
N GLU A 635 -27.82 23.49 -24.15
CA GLU A 635 -28.10 24.93 -24.28
C GLU A 635 -26.98 25.65 -25.05
N ALA A 636 -25.71 25.43 -24.66
CA ALA A 636 -24.54 26.03 -25.30
C ALA A 636 -24.42 25.65 -26.77
N GLU A 637 -24.64 24.37 -27.12
CA GLU A 637 -24.64 23.92 -28.51
C GLU A 637 -25.80 24.50 -29.33
N SER A 638 -26.99 24.66 -28.72
CA SER A 638 -28.14 25.23 -29.41
C SER A 638 -27.92 26.70 -29.75
N PHE A 639 -27.29 27.46 -28.83
CA PHE A 639 -26.83 28.82 -29.08
C PHE A 639 -25.84 28.91 -30.24
N LEU A 640 -24.80 28.05 -30.24
CA LEU A 640 -23.77 28.03 -31.30
C LEU A 640 -24.37 27.76 -32.69
N ILE A 641 -25.33 26.82 -32.79
CA ILE A 641 -26.00 26.48 -34.06
C ILE A 641 -26.93 27.60 -34.52
N GLU A 642 -27.57 28.31 -33.60
CA GLU A 642 -28.41 29.47 -33.94
C GLU A 642 -27.56 30.69 -34.37
N GLU A 643 -26.38 30.87 -33.80
CA GLU A 643 -25.39 31.86 -34.25
C GLU A 643 -24.84 31.53 -35.64
N GLU A 644 -24.50 30.27 -35.91
CA GLU A 644 -23.99 29.81 -37.21
C GLU A 644 -25.05 29.88 -38.34
N ARG A 645 -26.34 29.78 -38.00
CA ARG A 645 -27.47 29.97 -38.92
C ARG A 645 -27.73 31.44 -39.30
N ARG A 646 -27.12 32.42 -38.62
CA ARG A 646 -27.28 33.83 -39.01
C ARG A 646 -26.50 34.10 -40.30
N PRO A 647 -27.10 34.75 -41.32
CA PRO A 647 -26.43 35.01 -42.58
C PRO A 647 -25.25 35.98 -42.38
N GLN A 648 -24.04 35.42 -42.36
CA GLN A 648 -22.78 36.16 -42.26
C GLN A 648 -22.69 37.24 -43.35
N PRO A 649 -22.50 38.53 -43.01
CA PRO A 649 -22.29 39.57 -44.01
C PRO A 649 -20.98 39.29 -44.76
N ARG A 650 -21.05 39.30 -46.10
CA ARG A 650 -19.94 38.98 -47.01
C ARG A 650 -18.63 39.68 -46.59
N ARG A 651 -17.69 38.92 -45.99
CA ARG A 651 -16.30 39.35 -45.79
C ARG A 651 -15.61 39.54 -47.15
N ARG A 652 -15.77 40.73 -47.73
CA ARG A 652 -14.92 41.17 -48.85
C ARG A 652 -13.51 41.39 -48.34
N LEU A 653 -12.61 40.54 -48.84
CA LEU A 653 -11.17 40.74 -49.05
C LEU A 653 -10.44 41.74 -48.13
N LEU A 654 -9.54 41.16 -47.33
CA LEU A 654 -8.11 41.46 -47.37
C LEU A 654 -7.70 42.50 -48.43
N GLY A 655 -7.50 43.74 -47.99
CA GLY A 655 -7.07 44.84 -48.85
C GLY A 655 -6.49 46.00 -48.05
N ARG A 656 -5.17 45.95 -47.80
CA ARG A 656 -4.33 47.00 -47.19
C ARG A 656 -4.52 47.28 -45.68
N ILE A 657 -3.95 46.42 -44.83
CA ILE A 657 -2.88 46.85 -43.88
C ILE A 657 -1.74 45.82 -43.91
N ARG A 658 -1.13 45.67 -45.09
CA ARG A 658 0.17 45.01 -45.30
C ARG A 658 1.13 45.97 -46.01
N SER A 659 1.27 47.15 -45.40
CA SER A 659 2.31 48.14 -45.64
C SER A 659 2.65 48.76 -44.28
N LEU A 660 3.91 49.18 -44.07
CA LEU A 660 4.49 49.54 -42.77
C LEU A 660 4.84 48.35 -41.86
N PHE A 661 5.40 47.31 -42.47
CA PHE A 661 6.25 46.34 -41.77
C PHE A 661 7.51 46.07 -42.61
N SER A 662 8.35 47.11 -42.66
CA SER A 662 9.72 47.12 -43.16
C SER A 662 10.44 48.29 -42.47
N GLY A 663 11.43 48.01 -41.63
CA GLY A 663 12.15 49.01 -40.85
C GLY A 663 12.37 48.56 -39.40
N ARG A 664 13.65 48.34 -39.07
CA ARG A 664 14.22 48.18 -37.73
C ARG A 664 13.92 49.42 -36.86
N ASP A 665 13.94 49.38 -35.53
CA ASP A 665 15.01 48.86 -34.65
C ASP A 665 14.54 47.92 -33.54
#